data_AF-A0AAW9FQV7-F1
#
_entry.id   AF-A0AAW9FQV7-F1
#
_cell.length_a   1.000
_cell.length_b   1.000
_cell.length_c   1.000
_cell.angle_alpha   90.00
_cell.angle_beta   90.00
_cell.angle_gamma   90.00
#
_symmetry.space_group_name_H-M   'P 1'
#
loop_
_entity.id
_entity.type
_entity.pdbx_description
1 polymer ?
#
loop_
_entity_poly.entity_id
_entity_poly.type
_entity_poly.pdbx_seq_one_letter_code
_entity_poly.pdbx_strand_id
1 'polypeptide(L)'
;MLEQDSRLWTIADRVGTPFYVFDAAAIRRQCAELKARFPNVEFFYSLKANPNLSVVRQMVLSGMGCEACSLLELETSIAAGVRADRTLFVGPAKSVTELSRCVALGIKAVVVESIVELERLDSLAGTMGKTQSVALRINPDFRFAGAKLNMSGRATQFGIDQSTVDAMLPRIENCRNVRIVGLHVYMGTRILDHATIVSNTRHTLELAGEIQKKLGHPLRFVDVGGGFGVPYHEGEAELDLAALQRDLSPVISDYEAVNPQGKVCIELGRYLIAAAGRFVTAVRQTKTTKGENFATCDGGSNVHSAAAGQGSLLRKNFPISLIKRGAAPQPGHSVAPWTITGPLCTPMDVIGKDVQMDEPTIGDLICIPQSGAYGATASPVNFLGFGQPAEVMVDGDAITLVRERASIDAILEDQRPRTLPVVGGASSRSLGRTPASVFDHPCLNQLDGLKDLLVASGGKLEQDADCWRDLWADPILRAFTLIGVPDDYNGYPISDSGLAIEACSYGLHIAMIERLARFDASCILALQGPSLSGGAVMKMGTKAQIERFFAAYRTGPQGTFFAVTEPEAGSDPSVGSSVLSGPAGARRLNGRKMLVGNVKRAAIGLLFARSEETGRPVLVLIEPDKYASYIKIERLPTLGLRGADLCRITINDLPVDDAMILGDGLASLRDGFLAINDVFERNRPIVAALALGTGRGILDHVGATAPAAARSLRDLELRHAALLRRLAAVLDAYESGHPKTQDISLIKLQAVAFVDEVVRRALSLSSSADLMMDPGFRKRTRDAKAFEYMEGATNIHAMNAFRSYVAGMPR
;
A
#
# COMPACT_ATOMS: atom_id res chain seq x y z
N MET A 1 26.80 1.80 -30.21
CA MET A 1 27.58 0.76 -29.50
C MET A 1 26.98 -0.64 -29.63
N LEU A 2 25.68 -0.77 -29.85
CA LEU A 2 25.05 -2.09 -29.97
C LEU A 2 25.36 -2.83 -31.28
N GLU A 3 25.94 -2.20 -32.30
CA GLU A 3 26.27 -2.81 -33.60
C GLU A 3 27.31 -3.95 -33.53
N GLN A 4 27.94 -4.18 -32.38
CA GLN A 4 28.84 -5.29 -32.19
C GLN A 4 28.09 -6.54 -31.68
N ASP A 5 27.99 -7.55 -32.54
CA ASP A 5 27.36 -8.85 -32.23
C ASP A 5 27.89 -9.50 -30.94
N SER A 6 29.18 -9.35 -30.66
CA SER A 6 29.83 -9.88 -29.44
C SER A 6 29.22 -9.34 -28.14
N ARG A 7 28.70 -8.12 -28.16
CA ARG A 7 28.07 -7.50 -26.98
C ARG A 7 26.68 -8.06 -26.73
N LEU A 8 25.92 -8.39 -27.78
CA LEU A 8 24.63 -9.05 -27.63
C LEU A 8 24.78 -10.46 -27.04
N TRP A 9 25.81 -11.21 -27.47
CA TRP A 9 26.18 -12.48 -26.87
C TRP A 9 26.56 -12.35 -25.39
N THR A 10 27.40 -11.36 -25.05
CA THR A 10 27.79 -11.11 -23.66
C THR A 10 26.58 -10.86 -22.75
N ILE A 11 25.57 -10.14 -23.25
CA ILE A 11 24.33 -9.89 -22.52
C ILE A 11 23.53 -11.19 -22.41
N ALA A 12 23.32 -11.90 -23.52
CA ALA A 12 22.58 -13.16 -23.57
C ALA A 12 23.15 -14.19 -22.59
N ASP A 13 24.48 -14.30 -22.47
CA ASP A 13 25.14 -15.21 -21.53
C ASP A 13 24.90 -14.86 -20.05
N ARG A 14 24.68 -13.58 -19.74
CA ARG A 14 24.51 -13.09 -18.37
C ARG A 14 23.05 -13.06 -17.91
N VAL A 15 22.13 -12.66 -18.79
CA VAL A 15 20.72 -12.42 -18.44
C VAL A 15 19.75 -13.39 -19.11
N GLY A 16 20.25 -14.22 -20.04
CA GLY A 16 19.44 -15.13 -20.86
C GLY A 16 18.58 -14.40 -21.89
N THR A 17 17.89 -15.16 -22.74
CA THR A 17 16.92 -14.68 -23.75
C THR A 17 15.47 -15.10 -23.41
N PRO A 18 14.45 -14.31 -23.79
CA PRO A 18 14.54 -13.05 -24.52
C PRO A 18 14.88 -11.84 -23.63
N PHE A 19 15.45 -10.79 -24.22
CA PHE A 19 15.72 -9.52 -23.54
C PHE A 19 15.60 -8.31 -24.49
N TYR A 20 15.37 -7.14 -23.90
CA TYR A 20 15.56 -5.85 -24.55
C TYR A 20 16.88 -5.23 -24.12
N VAL A 21 17.57 -4.54 -25.02
CA VAL A 21 18.76 -3.76 -24.71
C VAL A 21 18.65 -2.34 -25.26
N PHE A 22 19.04 -1.35 -24.45
CA PHE A 22 18.98 0.08 -24.78
C PHE A 22 20.38 0.72 -24.75
N ASP A 23 20.73 1.54 -25.74
CA ASP A 23 21.98 2.31 -25.83
C ASP A 23 21.79 3.71 -25.23
N ALA A 24 22.33 3.94 -24.02
CA ALA A 24 22.19 5.21 -23.31
C ALA A 24 22.80 6.38 -24.09
N ALA A 25 23.92 6.15 -24.78
CA ALA A 25 24.57 7.18 -25.57
C ALA A 25 23.72 7.57 -26.80
N ALA A 26 23.03 6.61 -27.41
CA ALA A 26 22.07 6.89 -28.49
C ALA A 26 20.90 7.77 -28.00
N ILE A 27 20.34 7.46 -26.82
CA ILE A 27 19.29 8.29 -26.20
C ILE A 27 19.77 9.73 -26.01
N ARG A 28 20.95 9.91 -25.40
CA ARG A 28 21.52 11.25 -25.14
C ARG A 28 21.79 12.03 -26.43
N ARG A 29 22.33 11.37 -27.47
CA ARG A 29 22.55 12.01 -28.78
C ARG A 29 21.25 12.48 -29.41
N GLN A 30 20.24 11.61 -29.46
CA GLN A 30 18.92 11.94 -30.03
C GLN A 30 18.27 13.14 -29.31
N CYS A 31 18.37 13.17 -27.99
CA CYS A 31 17.88 14.28 -27.17
C CYS A 31 18.64 15.58 -27.41
N ALA A 32 19.97 15.52 -27.45
CA ALA A 32 20.82 16.68 -27.67
C ALA A 32 20.59 17.29 -29.06
N GLU A 33 20.47 16.45 -30.09
CA GLU A 33 20.26 16.87 -31.46
C GLU A 33 18.93 17.64 -31.63
N LEU A 34 17.83 17.14 -31.07
CA LEU A 34 16.54 17.85 -31.11
C LEU A 34 16.59 19.20 -30.41
N LYS A 35 17.16 19.25 -29.21
CA LYS A 35 17.26 20.49 -28.43
C LYS A 35 18.16 21.51 -29.11
N ALA A 36 19.23 21.07 -29.79
CA ALA A 36 20.10 21.95 -30.55
C ALA A 36 19.38 22.56 -31.77
N ARG A 37 18.54 21.79 -32.47
CA ARG A 37 17.79 22.29 -33.63
C ARG A 37 16.61 23.20 -33.25
N PHE A 38 15.98 22.95 -32.09
CA PHE A 38 14.80 23.69 -31.63
C PHE A 38 15.00 24.24 -30.20
N PRO A 39 15.88 25.23 -30.01
CA PRO A 39 16.25 25.71 -28.67
C PRO A 39 15.09 26.38 -27.90
N ASN A 40 14.09 26.88 -28.63
CA ASN A 40 12.92 27.55 -28.05
C ASN A 40 11.75 26.61 -27.73
N VAL A 41 11.90 25.31 -28.03
CA VAL A 41 10.86 24.29 -27.80
C VAL A 41 11.11 23.55 -26.49
N GLU A 42 10.04 23.35 -25.71
CA GLU A 42 10.07 22.44 -24.58
C GLU A 42 9.67 21.02 -25.00
N PHE A 43 10.61 20.09 -24.92
CA PHE A 43 10.34 18.69 -25.22
C PHE A 43 9.96 17.90 -23.97
N PHE A 44 8.91 17.08 -24.08
CA PHE A 44 8.43 16.16 -23.06
C PHE A 44 8.54 14.72 -23.57
N TYR A 45 9.16 13.85 -22.77
CA TYR A 45 9.20 12.43 -23.08
C TYR A 45 7.87 11.77 -22.73
N SER A 46 7.22 11.13 -23.70
CA SER A 46 6.00 10.36 -23.51
C SER A 46 6.29 8.99 -22.89
N LEU A 47 6.00 8.81 -21.60
CA LEU A 47 6.35 7.59 -20.86
C LEU A 47 5.70 6.33 -21.43
N LYS A 48 4.51 6.46 -22.04
CA LYS A 48 3.81 5.38 -22.75
C LYS A 48 4.67 4.63 -23.79
N ALA A 49 5.71 5.29 -24.33
CA ALA A 49 6.63 4.63 -25.26
C ALA A 49 7.53 3.61 -24.55
N ASN A 50 8.10 3.97 -23.39
CA ASN A 50 8.86 3.08 -22.52
C ASN A 50 8.98 3.69 -21.11
N PRO A 51 8.20 3.21 -20.11
CA PRO A 51 8.19 3.75 -18.77
C PRO A 51 9.28 3.12 -17.87
N ASN A 52 10.31 2.45 -18.42
CA ASN A 52 11.41 1.95 -17.61
C ASN A 52 12.11 3.12 -16.90
N LEU A 53 12.21 3.07 -15.58
CA LEU A 53 12.79 4.13 -14.74
C LEU A 53 14.18 4.59 -15.23
N SER A 54 15.01 3.65 -15.68
CA SER A 54 16.36 3.96 -16.18
C SER A 54 16.33 4.66 -17.53
N VAL A 55 15.39 4.32 -18.41
CA VAL A 55 15.16 5.02 -19.69
C VAL A 55 14.66 6.44 -19.41
N VAL A 56 13.64 6.58 -18.56
CA VAL A 56 13.10 7.89 -18.16
C VAL A 56 14.19 8.75 -17.53
N ARG A 57 15.06 8.17 -16.70
CA ARG A 57 16.21 8.87 -16.11
C ARG A 57 17.17 9.42 -17.16
N GLN A 58 17.47 8.68 -18.24
CA GLN A 58 18.32 9.19 -19.33
C GLN A 58 17.67 10.37 -20.06
N MET A 59 16.34 10.35 -20.24
CA MET A 59 15.59 11.46 -20.84
C MET A 59 15.66 12.72 -19.96
N VAL A 60 15.40 12.55 -18.66
CA VAL A 60 15.46 13.65 -17.67
C VAL A 60 16.88 14.23 -17.57
N LEU A 61 17.92 13.39 -17.52
CA LEU A 61 19.32 13.84 -17.52
C LEU A 61 19.71 14.57 -18.81
N SER A 62 19.07 14.23 -19.93
CA SER A 62 19.22 14.95 -21.21
C SER A 62 18.40 16.26 -21.25
N GLY A 63 17.73 16.59 -20.15
CA GLY A 63 16.94 17.80 -19.97
C GLY A 63 15.58 17.76 -20.66
N MET A 64 14.99 16.59 -20.87
CA MET A 64 13.59 16.45 -21.30
C MET A 64 12.64 16.60 -20.09
N GLY A 65 11.43 17.10 -20.32
CA GLY A 65 10.31 16.96 -19.39
C GLY A 65 9.68 15.56 -19.50
N CYS A 66 8.61 15.31 -18.73
CA CYS A 66 7.85 14.06 -18.79
C CYS A 66 6.37 14.31 -19.05
N GLU A 67 5.79 13.55 -19.98
CA GLU A 67 4.34 13.39 -20.16
C GLU A 67 3.94 12.04 -19.58
N ALA A 68 3.11 12.07 -18.54
CA ALA A 68 2.59 10.89 -17.85
C ALA A 68 1.07 10.81 -17.99
N CYS A 69 0.53 9.60 -18.15
CA CYS A 69 -0.89 9.33 -18.33
C CYS A 69 -1.52 8.55 -17.17
N SER A 70 -0.71 7.96 -16.28
CA SER A 70 -1.19 7.18 -15.12
C SER A 70 -0.41 7.51 -13.86
N LEU A 71 -0.96 7.17 -12.69
CA LEU A 71 -0.28 7.35 -11.42
C LEU A 71 1.13 6.72 -11.40
N LEU A 72 1.30 5.51 -11.93
CA LEU A 72 2.60 4.84 -11.96
C LEU A 72 3.59 5.57 -12.87
N GLU A 73 3.16 6.08 -14.02
CA GLU A 73 4.01 6.90 -14.89
C GLU A 73 4.41 8.21 -14.20
N LEU A 74 3.47 8.86 -13.49
CA LEU A 74 3.76 10.06 -12.71
C LEU A 74 4.82 9.78 -11.65
N GLU A 75 4.63 8.75 -10.81
CA GLU A 75 5.63 8.38 -9.79
C GLU A 75 6.97 7.94 -10.41
N THR A 76 6.95 7.27 -11.56
CA THR A 76 8.17 6.91 -12.30
C THR A 76 8.94 8.15 -12.73
N SER A 77 8.24 9.17 -13.24
CA SER A 77 8.86 10.44 -13.63
C SER A 77 9.50 11.15 -12.44
N ILE A 78 8.83 11.17 -11.29
CA ILE A 78 9.35 11.76 -10.04
C ILE A 78 10.55 10.97 -9.52
N ALA A 79 10.48 9.64 -9.51
CA ALA A 79 11.60 8.78 -9.12
C ALA A 79 12.81 8.93 -10.07
N ALA A 80 12.57 9.23 -11.35
CA ALA A 80 13.63 9.57 -12.31
C ALA A 80 14.23 10.97 -12.08
N GLY A 81 13.68 11.75 -11.15
CA GLY A 81 14.15 13.08 -10.77
C GLY A 81 13.70 14.18 -11.71
N VAL A 82 12.57 14.02 -12.43
CA VAL A 82 11.98 15.14 -13.18
C VAL A 82 11.54 16.22 -12.21
N ARG A 83 11.68 17.48 -12.60
CA ARG A 83 11.10 18.60 -11.83
C ARG A 83 9.60 18.66 -12.06
N ALA A 84 8.82 19.00 -11.03
CA ALA A 84 7.37 19.10 -11.14
C ALA A 84 6.92 20.08 -12.25
N ASP A 85 7.61 21.22 -12.37
CA ASP A 85 7.37 22.23 -13.42
C ASP A 85 7.79 21.79 -14.83
N ARG A 86 8.29 20.55 -14.98
CA ARG A 86 8.63 19.87 -16.23
C ARG A 86 7.81 18.58 -16.41
N THR A 87 6.67 18.48 -15.74
CA THR A 87 5.76 17.33 -15.84
C THR A 87 4.37 17.74 -16.35
N LEU A 88 3.91 17.08 -17.41
CA LEU A 88 2.55 17.15 -17.91
C LEU A 88 1.81 15.86 -17.53
N PHE A 89 0.55 16.00 -17.12
CA PHE A 89 -0.31 14.85 -16.82
C PHE A 89 -1.53 14.84 -17.73
N VAL A 90 -1.63 13.80 -18.56
CA VAL A 90 -2.62 13.65 -19.65
C VAL A 90 -3.57 12.46 -19.38
N GLY A 91 -4.56 12.25 -20.25
CA GLY A 91 -5.40 11.06 -20.25
C GLY A 91 -6.88 11.36 -19.98
N PRO A 92 -7.82 10.64 -20.61
CA PRO A 92 -9.24 11.01 -20.67
C PRO A 92 -10.03 10.70 -19.39
N ALA A 93 -9.47 9.91 -18.47
CA ALA A 93 -10.21 9.37 -17.32
C ALA A 93 -9.40 9.43 -16.02
N LYS A 94 -8.88 10.62 -15.69
CA LYS A 94 -8.05 10.83 -14.49
C LYS A 94 -8.87 10.62 -13.22
N SER A 95 -8.36 9.77 -12.33
CA SER A 95 -8.95 9.48 -11.02
C SER A 95 -8.71 10.62 -10.03
N VAL A 96 -9.49 10.65 -8.94
CA VAL A 96 -9.29 11.59 -7.83
C VAL A 96 -7.89 11.44 -7.23
N THR A 97 -7.39 10.21 -7.13
CA THR A 97 -6.03 9.92 -6.62
C THR A 97 -4.97 10.54 -7.50
N GLU A 98 -5.08 10.40 -8.82
CA GLU A 98 -4.14 10.99 -9.79
C GLU A 98 -4.18 12.52 -9.77
N LEU A 99 -5.38 13.11 -9.81
CA LEU A 99 -5.55 14.57 -9.76
C LEU A 99 -5.01 15.14 -8.44
N SER A 100 -5.34 14.53 -7.30
CA SER A 100 -4.84 14.96 -5.99
C SER A 100 -3.32 14.89 -5.92
N ARG A 101 -2.70 13.86 -6.53
CA ARG A 101 -1.25 13.74 -6.59
C ARG A 101 -0.61 14.82 -7.46
N CYS A 102 -1.22 15.15 -8.61
CA CYS A 102 -0.78 16.26 -9.47
C CYS A 102 -0.79 17.60 -8.71
N VAL A 103 -1.89 17.90 -8.00
CA VAL A 103 -2.03 19.11 -7.17
C VAL A 103 -1.02 19.11 -6.03
N ALA A 104 -0.82 17.97 -5.36
CA ALA A 104 0.15 17.85 -4.27
C ALA A 104 1.57 18.19 -4.75
N LEU A 105 1.96 17.70 -5.93
CA LEU A 105 3.27 17.95 -6.52
C LEU A 105 3.40 19.36 -7.12
N GLY A 106 2.30 19.98 -7.55
CA GLY A 106 2.32 21.25 -8.26
C GLY A 106 3.00 21.12 -9.63
N ILE A 107 2.55 20.16 -10.44
CA ILE A 107 3.13 19.89 -11.76
C ILE A 107 2.89 21.05 -12.74
N LYS A 108 3.65 21.10 -13.85
CA LYS A 108 3.55 22.12 -14.91
C LYS A 108 2.12 22.35 -15.35
N ALA A 109 1.42 21.27 -15.70
CA ALA A 109 0.00 21.32 -16.02
C ALA A 109 -0.65 19.94 -15.95
N VAL A 110 -1.90 19.92 -15.46
CA VAL A 110 -2.84 18.85 -15.78
C VAL A 110 -3.51 19.23 -17.10
N VAL A 111 -3.44 18.36 -18.10
CA VAL A 111 -4.08 18.55 -19.39
C VAL A 111 -5.52 18.06 -19.28
N VAL A 112 -6.46 18.97 -19.05
CA VAL A 112 -7.86 18.63 -18.80
C VAL A 112 -8.59 18.28 -20.10
N GLU A 113 -9.46 17.27 -20.02
CA GLU A 113 -10.15 16.70 -21.19
C GLU A 113 -11.62 17.14 -21.26
N SER A 114 -12.14 17.78 -20.21
CA SER A 114 -13.51 18.28 -20.15
C SER A 114 -13.67 19.40 -19.11
N ILE A 115 -14.75 20.17 -19.22
CA ILE A 115 -15.14 21.15 -18.19
C ILE A 115 -15.41 20.50 -16.82
N VAL A 116 -15.96 19.28 -16.82
CA VAL A 116 -16.25 18.54 -15.59
C VAL A 116 -14.96 18.14 -14.87
N GLU A 117 -13.93 17.74 -15.63
CA GLU A 117 -12.61 17.47 -15.07
C GLU A 117 -11.96 18.75 -14.51
N LEU A 118 -12.09 19.88 -15.21
CA LEU A 118 -11.59 21.18 -14.76
C LEU A 118 -12.21 21.59 -13.42
N GLU A 119 -13.53 21.54 -13.29
CA GLU A 119 -14.25 21.89 -12.06
C GLU A 119 -13.93 20.92 -10.90
N ARG A 120 -13.75 19.63 -11.21
CA ARG A 120 -13.30 18.65 -10.21
C ARG A 120 -11.90 18.99 -9.71
N LEU A 121 -10.99 19.32 -10.62
CA LEU A 121 -9.63 19.71 -10.27
C LEU A 121 -9.60 21.02 -9.48
N ASP A 122 -10.46 21.99 -9.82
CA ASP A 122 -10.66 23.23 -9.06
C ASP A 122 -11.09 22.95 -7.62
N SER A 123 -12.13 22.13 -7.44
CA SER A 123 -12.61 21.76 -6.12
C SER A 123 -11.52 21.06 -5.30
N LEU A 124 -10.82 20.08 -5.89
CA LEU A 124 -9.73 19.38 -5.24
C LEU A 124 -8.59 20.33 -4.83
N ALA A 125 -8.14 21.19 -5.75
CA ALA A 125 -7.11 22.18 -5.48
C ALA A 125 -7.51 23.12 -4.34
N GLY A 126 -8.76 23.58 -4.33
CA GLY A 126 -9.33 24.38 -3.24
C GLY A 126 -9.32 23.67 -1.88
N THR A 127 -9.74 22.40 -1.82
CA THR A 127 -9.70 21.63 -0.56
C THR A 127 -8.27 21.39 -0.05
N MET A 128 -7.28 21.45 -0.94
CA MET A 128 -5.87 21.30 -0.62
C MET A 128 -5.16 22.65 -0.35
N GLY A 129 -5.87 23.77 -0.45
CA GLY A 129 -5.29 25.12 -0.28
C GLY A 129 -4.23 25.44 -1.33
N LYS A 130 -4.36 24.90 -2.55
CA LYS A 130 -3.39 25.07 -3.64
C LYS A 130 -4.07 25.62 -4.90
N THR A 131 -3.26 26.19 -5.78
CA THR A 131 -3.67 26.52 -7.15
C THR A 131 -2.92 25.63 -8.14
N GLN A 132 -3.64 24.93 -9.02
CA GLN A 132 -3.05 24.05 -10.03
C GLN A 132 -3.08 24.69 -11.42
N SER A 133 -1.94 24.68 -12.09
CA SER A 133 -1.86 25.02 -13.51
C SER A 133 -2.50 23.94 -14.37
N VAL A 134 -3.27 24.34 -15.38
CA VAL A 134 -3.96 23.43 -16.30
C VAL A 134 -3.74 23.84 -17.75
N ALA A 135 -3.85 22.88 -18.67
CA ALA A 135 -4.00 23.14 -20.08
C ALA A 135 -5.30 22.50 -20.60
N LEU A 136 -6.00 23.17 -21.53
CA LEU A 136 -7.18 22.57 -22.15
C LEU A 136 -6.74 21.71 -23.33
N ARG A 137 -7.12 20.42 -23.34
CA ARG A 137 -6.98 19.61 -24.55
C ARG A 137 -8.12 19.92 -25.49
N ILE A 138 -7.82 20.40 -26.70
CA ILE A 138 -8.83 20.78 -27.68
C ILE A 138 -8.94 19.72 -28.77
N ASN A 139 -10.17 19.34 -29.08
CA ASN A 139 -10.54 18.59 -30.27
C ASN A 139 -10.93 19.61 -31.37
N PRO A 140 -10.06 19.86 -32.36
CA PRO A 140 -10.29 20.87 -33.38
C PRO A 140 -11.43 20.49 -34.33
N ASP A 141 -12.04 21.48 -34.98
CA ASP A 141 -13.08 21.27 -36.01
C ASP A 141 -12.49 20.85 -37.37
N PHE A 142 -11.16 20.76 -37.48
CA PHE A 142 -10.42 20.33 -38.66
C PHE A 142 -9.64 19.03 -38.41
N ARG A 143 -9.22 18.36 -39.48
CA ARG A 143 -8.41 17.15 -39.43
C ARG A 143 -6.97 17.42 -39.80
N PHE A 144 -6.05 16.81 -39.07
CA PHE A 144 -4.63 16.84 -39.42
C PHE A 144 -4.32 15.88 -40.58
N ALA A 145 -3.41 16.30 -41.45
CA ALA A 145 -2.93 15.50 -42.56
C ALA A 145 -1.89 14.46 -42.11
N GLY A 146 -1.71 13.39 -42.88
CA GLY A 146 -0.57 12.46 -42.80
C GLY A 146 -0.48 11.54 -41.57
N ALA A 147 -1.36 11.65 -40.58
CA ALA A 147 -1.39 10.76 -39.43
C ALA A 147 -2.15 9.44 -39.72
N LYS A 148 -1.53 8.28 -39.44
CA LYS A 148 -2.16 6.96 -39.61
C LYS A 148 -3.30 6.70 -38.61
N LEU A 149 -3.27 7.37 -37.46
CA LEU A 149 -4.27 7.31 -36.39
C LEU A 149 -4.66 8.73 -35.99
N ASN A 150 -5.88 9.15 -36.36
CA ASN A 150 -6.43 10.45 -36.04
C ASN A 150 -7.21 10.38 -34.72
N MET A 151 -6.73 11.09 -33.69
CA MET A 151 -7.41 11.20 -32.38
C MET A 151 -7.98 12.61 -32.14
N SER A 152 -8.12 13.40 -33.20
CA SER A 152 -8.59 14.79 -33.24
C SER A 152 -9.34 15.03 -34.56
N GLY A 153 -10.22 16.04 -34.62
CA GLY A 153 -10.98 16.38 -35.84
C GLY A 153 -12.15 15.44 -36.14
N ARG A 154 -12.61 14.70 -35.13
CA ARG A 154 -13.76 13.78 -35.19
C ARG A 154 -14.27 13.46 -33.78
N ALA A 155 -15.43 12.81 -33.69
CA ALA A 155 -15.91 12.26 -32.42
C ALA A 155 -14.88 11.24 -31.87
N THR A 156 -14.30 11.55 -30.71
CA THR A 156 -13.39 10.68 -29.95
C THR A 156 -13.60 10.90 -28.46
N GLN A 157 -13.04 10.04 -27.61
CA GLN A 157 -13.08 10.25 -26.15
C GLN A 157 -12.11 11.35 -25.65
N PHE A 158 -11.42 12.06 -26.53
CA PHE A 158 -10.34 12.96 -26.18
C PHE A 158 -10.66 14.42 -26.48
N GLY A 159 -10.35 15.28 -25.51
CA GLY A 159 -10.42 16.73 -25.64
C GLY A 159 -11.83 17.33 -25.62
N ILE A 160 -11.83 18.65 -25.47
CA ILE A 160 -12.99 19.53 -25.53
C ILE A 160 -13.17 19.97 -26.98
N ASP A 161 -14.38 19.80 -27.53
CA ASP A 161 -14.68 20.27 -28.87
C ASP A 161 -14.46 21.79 -28.97
N GLN A 162 -13.72 22.22 -30.00
CA GLN A 162 -13.39 23.62 -30.26
C GLN A 162 -14.62 24.53 -30.20
N SER A 163 -15.74 24.08 -30.80
CA SER A 163 -17.01 24.81 -30.83
C SER A 163 -17.66 25.05 -29.46
N THR A 164 -17.28 24.30 -28.42
CA THR A 164 -17.89 24.39 -27.08
C THR A 164 -17.16 25.34 -26.13
N VAL A 165 -15.96 25.80 -26.51
CA VAL A 165 -15.10 26.64 -25.65
C VAL A 165 -15.81 27.91 -25.19
N ASP A 166 -16.55 28.59 -26.09
CA ASP A 166 -17.27 29.83 -25.76
C ASP A 166 -18.34 29.62 -24.69
N ALA A 167 -19.09 28.52 -24.80
CA ALA A 167 -20.14 28.17 -23.84
C ALA A 167 -19.56 27.78 -22.47
N MET A 168 -18.28 27.44 -22.39
CA MET A 168 -17.59 27.05 -21.17
C MET A 168 -16.95 28.22 -20.42
N LEU A 169 -16.76 29.39 -21.05
CA LEU A 169 -16.08 30.54 -20.45
C LEU A 169 -16.67 30.94 -19.08
N PRO A 170 -17.99 31.06 -18.89
CA PRO A 170 -18.54 31.43 -17.58
C PRO A 170 -18.22 30.40 -16.47
N ARG A 171 -18.10 29.12 -16.84
CA ARG A 171 -17.76 28.05 -15.88
C ARG A 171 -16.27 28.07 -15.55
N ILE A 172 -15.43 28.35 -16.54
CA ILE A 172 -14.00 28.57 -16.37
C ILE A 172 -13.75 29.74 -15.40
N GLU A 173 -14.46 30.86 -15.57
CA GLU A 173 -14.35 32.05 -14.70
C GLU A 173 -14.73 31.77 -13.24
N ASN A 174 -15.62 30.80 -13.00
CA ASN A 174 -16.00 30.39 -11.65
C ASN A 174 -14.95 29.54 -10.93
N CYS A 175 -13.95 29.01 -11.65
CA CYS A 175 -12.88 28.22 -11.08
C CYS A 175 -11.81 29.12 -10.45
N ARG A 176 -11.62 29.03 -9.13
CA ARG A 176 -10.74 29.93 -8.35
C ARG A 176 -9.36 29.35 -8.02
N ASN A 177 -9.23 28.03 -8.11
CA ASN A 177 -8.10 27.24 -7.65
C ASN A 177 -7.38 26.54 -8.81
N VAL A 178 -7.77 26.79 -10.06
CA VAL A 178 -7.02 26.40 -11.26
C VAL A 178 -6.65 27.62 -12.08
N ARG A 179 -5.55 27.51 -12.83
CA ARG A 179 -5.13 28.53 -13.79
C ARG A 179 -4.89 27.91 -15.15
N ILE A 180 -5.68 28.33 -16.14
CA ILE A 180 -5.45 27.93 -17.53
C ILE A 180 -4.18 28.62 -18.00
N VAL A 181 -3.13 27.83 -18.21
CA VAL A 181 -1.81 28.31 -18.65
C VAL A 181 -1.41 27.77 -20.00
N GLY A 182 -2.17 26.85 -20.58
CA GLY A 182 -1.84 26.32 -21.89
C GLY A 182 -2.99 25.65 -22.63
N LEU A 183 -2.67 25.25 -23.86
CA LEU A 183 -3.54 24.44 -24.70
C LEU A 183 -2.76 23.22 -25.17
N HIS A 184 -3.47 22.13 -25.43
CA HIS A 184 -2.88 20.91 -25.98
C HIS A 184 -3.73 20.43 -27.15
N VAL A 185 -3.10 20.15 -28.28
CA VAL A 185 -3.75 19.52 -29.44
C VAL A 185 -2.90 18.36 -29.93
N TYR A 186 -3.51 17.18 -30.02
CA TYR A 186 -2.80 16.00 -30.51
C TYR A 186 -2.89 15.89 -32.04
N MET A 187 -1.73 15.92 -32.71
CA MET A 187 -1.63 15.92 -34.17
C MET A 187 -1.67 14.55 -34.83
N GLY A 188 -1.38 13.48 -34.09
CA GLY A 188 -1.25 12.14 -34.65
C GLY A 188 0.03 11.42 -34.25
N THR A 189 0.26 10.27 -34.88
CA THR A 189 1.45 9.43 -34.64
C THR A 189 2.10 9.01 -35.96
N ARG A 190 3.43 8.84 -35.93
CA ARG A 190 4.26 8.32 -37.04
C ARG A 190 4.16 9.13 -38.35
N ILE A 191 4.27 10.45 -38.23
CA ILE A 191 4.43 11.37 -39.34
C ILE A 191 5.91 11.38 -39.74
N LEU A 192 6.20 10.86 -40.94
CA LEU A 192 7.56 10.81 -41.51
C LEU A 192 7.87 12.01 -42.41
N ASP A 193 6.84 12.77 -42.80
CA ASP A 193 6.96 13.95 -43.64
C ASP A 193 7.05 15.24 -42.80
N HIS A 194 8.14 15.98 -42.95
CA HIS A 194 8.38 17.23 -42.23
C HIS A 194 7.34 18.32 -42.57
N ALA A 195 6.91 18.40 -43.83
CA ALA A 195 5.96 19.44 -44.27
C ALA A 195 4.61 19.28 -43.57
N THR A 196 4.15 18.04 -43.39
CA THR A 196 2.97 17.72 -42.59
C THR A 196 3.10 18.18 -41.14
N ILE A 197 4.25 17.96 -40.48
CA ILE A 197 4.48 18.41 -39.09
C ILE A 197 4.39 19.94 -39.01
N VAL A 198 5.05 20.65 -39.92
CA VAL A 198 5.02 22.13 -39.98
C VAL A 198 3.61 22.66 -40.16
N SER A 199 2.84 22.09 -41.10
CA SER A 199 1.45 22.49 -41.34
C SER A 199 0.57 22.26 -40.12
N ASN A 200 0.69 21.09 -39.48
CA ASN A 200 -0.10 20.78 -38.29
C ASN A 200 0.25 21.73 -37.12
N THR A 201 1.55 21.98 -36.88
CA THR A 201 2.03 22.96 -35.90
C THR A 201 1.46 24.35 -36.14
N ARG A 202 1.50 24.84 -37.37
CA ARG A 202 0.91 26.14 -37.72
C ARG A 202 -0.57 26.22 -37.34
N HIS A 203 -1.39 25.27 -37.77
CA HIS A 203 -2.83 25.26 -37.47
C HIS A 203 -3.12 25.21 -35.97
N THR A 204 -2.30 24.50 -35.19
CA THR A 204 -2.48 24.43 -33.73
C THR A 204 -2.15 25.74 -33.04
N LEU A 205 -1.09 26.43 -33.49
CA LEU A 205 -0.72 27.73 -32.93
C LEU A 205 -1.74 28.82 -33.32
N GLU A 206 -2.30 28.76 -34.52
CA GLU A 206 -3.41 29.63 -34.96
C GLU A 206 -4.65 29.42 -34.07
N LEU A 207 -5.09 28.17 -33.89
CA LEU A 207 -6.19 27.81 -32.98
C LEU A 207 -5.92 28.27 -31.54
N ALA A 208 -4.69 28.13 -31.07
CA ALA A 208 -4.32 28.59 -29.74
C ALA A 208 -4.44 30.12 -29.60
N GLY A 209 -4.07 30.87 -30.64
CA GLY A 209 -4.28 32.31 -30.70
C GLY A 209 -5.75 32.71 -30.65
N GLU A 210 -6.63 31.96 -31.32
CA GLU A 210 -8.09 32.18 -31.27
C GLU A 210 -8.66 31.95 -29.87
N ILE A 211 -8.31 30.83 -29.24
CA ILE A 211 -8.78 30.50 -27.88
C ILE A 211 -8.18 31.44 -26.84
N GLN A 212 -6.92 31.86 -26.99
CA GLN A 212 -6.30 32.86 -26.11
C GLN A 212 -7.08 34.18 -26.10
N LYS A 213 -7.53 34.66 -27.27
CA LYS A 213 -8.34 35.89 -27.37
C LYS A 213 -9.66 35.75 -26.60
N LYS A 214 -10.27 34.56 -26.62
CA LYS A 214 -11.51 34.24 -25.90
C LYS A 214 -11.31 34.17 -24.38
N LEU A 215 -10.19 33.60 -23.93
CA LEU A 215 -9.83 33.52 -22.50
C LEU A 215 -9.42 34.87 -21.90
N GLY A 216 -9.02 35.84 -22.73
CA GLY A 216 -8.67 37.19 -22.29
C GLY A 216 -7.32 37.32 -21.55
N HIS A 217 -6.51 36.26 -21.49
CA HIS A 217 -5.19 36.25 -20.86
C HIS A 217 -4.17 35.43 -21.69
N PRO A 218 -2.86 35.72 -21.61
CA PRO A 218 -1.86 35.00 -22.39
C PRO A 218 -1.69 33.55 -21.94
N LEU A 219 -1.41 32.65 -22.88
CA LEU A 219 -1.02 31.27 -22.62
C LEU A 219 0.49 31.20 -22.39
N ARG A 220 0.90 30.44 -21.36
CA ARG A 220 2.32 30.14 -21.06
C ARG A 220 2.90 29.07 -21.96
N PHE A 221 2.07 28.19 -22.49
CA PHE A 221 2.52 27.23 -23.48
C PHE A 221 1.41 26.74 -24.41
N VAL A 222 1.79 26.24 -25.57
CA VAL A 222 0.94 25.47 -26.48
C VAL A 222 1.65 24.17 -26.77
N ASP A 223 1.03 23.08 -26.34
CA ASP A 223 1.46 21.74 -26.63
C ASP A 223 0.85 21.28 -27.96
N VAL A 224 1.73 21.06 -28.94
CA VAL A 224 1.34 20.59 -30.27
C VAL A 224 1.29 19.06 -30.34
N GLY A 225 1.42 18.39 -29.19
CA GLY A 225 1.43 16.95 -29.04
C GLY A 225 2.70 16.33 -29.62
N GLY A 226 2.56 15.09 -30.07
CA GLY A 226 3.63 14.36 -30.73
C GLY A 226 3.47 14.26 -32.24
N GLY A 227 4.20 13.32 -32.83
CA GLY A 227 3.97 12.97 -34.22
C GLY A 227 5.19 12.45 -34.96
N PHE A 228 6.41 12.72 -34.48
CA PHE A 228 7.61 12.37 -35.24
C PHE A 228 7.72 10.86 -35.40
N GLY A 229 7.81 10.41 -36.66
CA GLY A 229 7.90 9.01 -37.02
C GLY A 229 9.32 8.48 -37.05
N VAL A 230 9.43 7.16 -36.99
CA VAL A 230 10.65 6.40 -37.29
C VAL A 230 10.32 5.38 -38.39
N PRO A 231 11.24 5.11 -39.33
CA PRO A 231 11.00 4.13 -40.38
C PRO A 231 11.13 2.73 -39.78
N TYR A 232 10.11 1.86 -39.95
CA TYR A 232 10.14 0.46 -39.48
C TYR A 232 10.11 -0.55 -40.62
N HIS A 233 9.79 -0.10 -41.83
CA HIS A 233 9.60 -0.98 -42.98
C HIS A 233 10.46 -0.51 -44.14
N GLU A 234 10.78 -1.45 -45.01
CA GLU A 234 11.44 -1.18 -46.26
C GLU A 234 10.68 -0.12 -47.09
N GLY A 235 11.44 0.82 -47.67
CA GLY A 235 10.90 1.95 -48.43
C GLY A 235 10.47 3.16 -47.60
N GLU A 236 10.51 3.10 -46.26
CA GLU A 236 10.31 4.27 -45.41
C GLU A 236 11.63 5.03 -45.19
N ALA A 237 11.58 6.36 -45.31
CA ALA A 237 12.73 7.24 -45.05
C ALA A 237 12.69 7.79 -43.62
N GLU A 238 13.86 8.16 -43.10
CA GLU A 238 13.97 8.92 -41.85
C GLU A 238 13.37 10.32 -42.01
N LEU A 239 12.89 10.88 -40.90
CA LEU A 239 12.39 12.25 -40.86
C LEU A 239 13.57 13.22 -41.08
N ASP A 240 13.48 14.05 -42.13
CA ASP A 240 14.48 15.08 -42.43
C ASP A 240 14.41 16.21 -41.39
N LEU A 241 15.22 16.09 -40.34
CA LEU A 241 15.30 17.08 -39.28
C LEU A 241 15.88 18.42 -39.73
N ALA A 242 16.70 18.46 -40.80
CA ALA A 242 17.25 19.71 -41.31
C ALA A 242 16.18 20.51 -42.06
N ALA A 243 15.39 19.84 -42.91
CA ALA A 243 14.22 20.45 -43.54
C ALA A 243 13.17 20.86 -42.49
N LEU A 244 12.90 20.01 -41.51
CA LEU A 244 11.98 20.34 -40.41
C LEU A 244 12.44 21.58 -39.64
N GLN A 245 13.74 21.68 -39.31
CA GLN A 245 14.28 22.85 -38.63
C GLN A 245 14.08 24.12 -39.47
N ARG A 246 14.44 24.09 -40.75
CA ARG A 246 14.33 25.22 -41.67
C ARG A 246 12.90 25.76 -41.73
N ASP A 247 11.91 24.87 -41.77
CA ASP A 247 10.53 25.24 -42.06
C ASP A 247 9.68 25.45 -40.79
N LEU A 248 10.01 24.78 -39.68
CA LEU A 248 9.30 24.91 -38.40
C LEU A 248 9.80 26.09 -37.55
N SER A 249 11.09 26.44 -37.62
CA SER A 249 11.65 27.53 -36.80
C SER A 249 10.98 28.89 -37.04
N PRO A 250 10.64 29.30 -38.29
CA PRO A 250 9.88 30.51 -38.52
C PRO A 250 8.49 30.47 -37.88
N VAL A 251 7.79 29.33 -37.96
CA VAL A 251 6.45 29.15 -37.37
C VAL A 251 6.47 29.36 -35.85
N ILE A 252 7.49 28.82 -35.18
CA ILE A 252 7.68 28.99 -33.74
C ILE A 252 8.01 30.46 -33.42
N SER A 253 8.89 31.08 -34.21
CA SER A 253 9.33 32.47 -34.00
C SER A 253 8.17 33.46 -34.18
N ASP A 254 7.32 33.26 -35.19
CA ASP A 254 6.12 34.06 -35.44
C ASP A 254 5.16 33.99 -34.25
N TYR A 255 4.97 32.79 -33.67
CA TYR A 255 4.16 32.60 -32.48
C TYR A 255 4.76 33.27 -31.23
N GLU A 256 6.07 33.12 -30.99
CA GLU A 256 6.74 33.77 -29.87
C GLU A 256 6.73 35.30 -29.99
N ALA A 257 6.78 35.86 -31.21
CA ALA A 257 6.69 37.30 -31.42
C ALA A 257 5.34 37.88 -30.99
N VAL A 258 4.23 37.16 -31.22
CA VAL A 258 2.88 37.58 -30.81
C VAL A 258 2.51 37.13 -29.39
N ASN A 259 3.18 36.11 -28.85
CA ASN A 259 3.03 35.65 -27.48
C ASN A 259 4.39 35.44 -26.78
N PRO A 260 5.09 36.53 -26.36
CA PRO A 260 6.46 36.44 -25.82
C PRO A 260 6.61 35.61 -24.54
N GLN A 261 5.50 35.34 -23.85
CA GLN A 261 5.46 34.54 -22.62
C GLN A 261 5.06 33.07 -22.87
N GLY A 262 4.72 32.73 -24.11
CA GLY A 262 4.28 31.40 -24.54
C GLY A 262 5.44 30.57 -25.08
N LYS A 263 5.49 29.30 -24.70
CA LYS A 263 6.42 28.31 -25.27
C LYS A 263 5.68 27.26 -26.09
N VAL A 264 6.34 26.76 -27.13
CA VAL A 264 5.85 25.58 -27.86
C VAL A 264 6.35 24.33 -27.13
N CYS A 265 5.45 23.43 -26.79
CA CYS A 265 5.75 22.13 -26.20
C CYS A 265 5.54 21.03 -27.24
N ILE A 266 6.42 20.01 -27.25
CA ILE A 266 6.28 18.82 -28.11
C ILE A 266 6.46 17.55 -27.28
N GLU A 267 5.52 16.62 -27.38
CA GLU A 267 5.51 15.33 -26.71
C GLU A 267 6.09 14.24 -27.62
N LEU A 268 7.30 13.75 -27.35
CA LEU A 268 7.95 12.70 -28.13
C LEU A 268 8.18 11.45 -27.29
N GLY A 269 7.66 10.32 -27.77
CA GLY A 269 7.98 9.00 -27.21
C GLY A 269 8.81 8.18 -28.19
N ARG A 270 8.13 7.70 -29.24
CA ARG A 270 8.70 6.79 -30.25
C ARG A 270 10.00 7.29 -30.85
N TYR A 271 10.01 8.54 -31.31
CA TYR A 271 11.15 9.15 -31.97
C TYR A 271 12.41 9.18 -31.09
N LEU A 272 12.25 9.40 -29.79
CA LEU A 272 13.37 9.51 -28.85
C LEU A 272 14.01 8.16 -28.49
N ILE A 273 13.24 7.07 -28.44
CA ILE A 273 13.72 5.81 -27.87
C ILE A 273 13.76 4.64 -28.85
N ALA A 274 12.96 4.64 -29.93
CA ALA A 274 12.83 3.47 -30.81
C ALA A 274 14.19 2.97 -31.32
N ALA A 275 14.95 3.83 -32.01
CA ALA A 275 16.24 3.49 -32.60
C ALA A 275 17.33 3.11 -31.58
N ALA A 276 17.18 3.55 -30.32
CA ALA A 276 18.13 3.24 -29.26
C ALA A 276 17.91 1.86 -28.63
N GLY A 277 16.80 1.18 -28.94
CA GLY A 277 16.45 -0.13 -28.38
C GLY A 277 16.49 -1.27 -29.38
N ARG A 278 16.80 -2.47 -28.89
CA ARG A 278 16.77 -3.73 -29.65
C ARG A 278 16.12 -4.82 -28.83
N PHE A 279 15.40 -5.70 -29.49
CA PHE A 279 14.86 -6.93 -28.92
C PHE A 279 15.67 -8.13 -29.42
N VAL A 280 16.02 -9.03 -28.50
CA VAL A 280 16.84 -10.21 -28.78
C VAL A 280 16.15 -11.45 -28.22
N THR A 281 16.09 -12.49 -29.04
CA THR A 281 15.46 -13.79 -28.75
C THR A 281 16.32 -14.92 -29.31
N ALA A 282 16.36 -16.09 -28.66
CA ALA A 282 17.20 -17.21 -29.11
C ALA A 282 16.37 -18.24 -29.88
N VAL A 283 16.94 -18.79 -30.94
CA VAL A 283 16.36 -19.88 -31.72
C VAL A 283 16.37 -21.15 -30.86
N ARG A 284 15.18 -21.72 -30.64
CA ARG A 284 14.98 -22.97 -29.90
C ARG A 284 14.87 -24.18 -30.82
N GLN A 285 14.32 -23.97 -32.01
CA GLN A 285 14.14 -25.03 -33.00
C GLN A 285 14.08 -24.45 -34.41
N THR A 286 14.63 -25.19 -35.37
CA THR A 286 14.35 -25.02 -36.80
C THR A 286 13.59 -26.21 -37.35
N LYS A 287 12.71 -25.97 -38.32
CA LYS A 287 12.03 -27.05 -39.06
C LYS A 287 11.57 -26.57 -40.43
N THR A 288 11.52 -27.50 -41.38
CA THR A 288 10.78 -27.33 -42.63
C THR A 288 9.49 -28.12 -42.53
N THR A 289 8.36 -27.47 -42.79
CA THR A 289 7.06 -28.15 -42.82
C THR A 289 6.23 -27.61 -43.97
N LYS A 290 5.65 -28.53 -44.76
CA LYS A 290 4.87 -28.20 -45.96
C LYS A 290 5.58 -27.25 -46.94
N GLY A 291 6.91 -27.36 -47.04
CA GLY A 291 7.73 -26.53 -47.93
C GLY A 291 8.13 -25.16 -47.39
N GLU A 292 7.72 -24.79 -46.17
CA GLU A 292 8.10 -23.53 -45.52
C GLU A 292 9.08 -23.77 -44.37
N ASN A 293 10.06 -22.88 -44.23
CA ASN A 293 11.08 -22.95 -43.18
C ASN A 293 10.67 -22.08 -41.98
N PHE A 294 10.81 -22.64 -40.77
CA PHE A 294 10.47 -21.99 -39.52
C PHE A 294 11.66 -21.97 -38.56
N ALA A 295 11.90 -20.81 -37.96
CA ALA A 295 12.79 -20.62 -36.81
C ALA A 295 11.96 -20.21 -35.59
N THR A 296 11.75 -21.14 -34.67
CA THR A 296 10.96 -20.93 -33.46
C THR A 296 11.85 -20.48 -32.31
N CYS A 297 11.54 -19.32 -31.73
CA CYS A 297 12.37 -18.64 -30.73
C CYS A 297 11.72 -18.64 -29.33
N ASP A 298 12.46 -18.22 -28.30
CA ASP A 298 11.97 -18.15 -26.91
C ASP A 298 11.24 -16.86 -26.53
N GLY A 299 11.14 -15.93 -27.46
CA GLY A 299 10.30 -14.74 -27.37
C GLY A 299 9.65 -14.44 -28.72
N GLY A 300 8.38 -14.02 -28.67
CA GLY A 300 7.60 -13.68 -29.85
C GLY A 300 6.63 -12.53 -29.60
N SER A 301 5.40 -12.66 -30.11
CA SER A 301 4.34 -11.65 -30.04
C SER A 301 3.93 -11.28 -28.61
N ASN A 302 4.12 -12.16 -27.63
CA ASN A 302 3.88 -11.86 -26.21
C ASN A 302 4.81 -10.78 -25.66
N VAL A 303 6.03 -10.66 -26.19
CA VAL A 303 7.04 -9.69 -25.74
C VAL A 303 7.40 -8.66 -26.80
N HIS A 304 6.98 -8.85 -28.06
CA HIS A 304 7.12 -7.86 -29.14
C HIS A 304 5.91 -7.88 -30.11
N SER A 305 4.74 -7.55 -29.60
CA SER A 305 3.46 -7.51 -30.33
C SER A 305 3.50 -6.64 -31.60
N ALA A 306 4.20 -5.50 -31.55
CA ALA A 306 4.33 -4.60 -32.72
C ALA A 306 5.03 -5.26 -33.93
N ALA A 307 6.06 -6.08 -33.71
CA ALA A 307 6.75 -6.82 -34.78
C ALA A 307 5.89 -7.96 -35.34
N ALA A 308 5.00 -8.51 -34.51
CA ALA A 308 3.99 -9.46 -34.97
C ALA A 308 2.87 -8.82 -35.80
N GLY A 309 2.88 -7.49 -35.98
CA GLY A 309 1.91 -6.76 -36.79
C GLY A 309 0.56 -6.55 -36.10
N GLN A 310 0.45 -6.81 -34.79
CA GLN A 310 -0.77 -6.51 -34.05
C GLN A 310 -1.04 -5.00 -34.07
N GLY A 311 -2.27 -4.63 -34.45
CA GLY A 311 -2.69 -3.23 -34.62
C GLY A 311 -2.42 -2.64 -36.01
N SER A 312 -1.90 -3.41 -36.97
CA SER A 312 -1.78 -2.99 -38.37
C SER A 312 -2.78 -3.75 -39.26
N LEU A 313 -3.36 -3.07 -40.26
CA LEU A 313 -4.22 -3.69 -41.28
C LEU A 313 -3.46 -4.66 -42.19
N LEU A 314 -2.16 -4.40 -42.38
CA LEU A 314 -1.26 -5.23 -43.19
C LEU A 314 0.00 -5.54 -42.38
N ARG A 315 0.37 -6.82 -42.33
CA ARG A 315 1.61 -7.25 -41.68
C ARG A 315 2.80 -6.89 -42.56
N LYS A 316 3.79 -6.22 -41.95
CA LYS A 316 5.09 -5.92 -42.55
C LYS A 316 6.17 -6.28 -41.53
N ASN A 317 7.28 -6.84 -42.01
CA ASN A 317 8.40 -7.16 -41.14
C ASN A 317 9.02 -5.86 -40.61
N PHE A 318 9.44 -5.91 -39.35
CA PHE A 318 10.47 -5.00 -38.85
C PHE A 318 11.82 -5.42 -39.45
N PRO A 319 12.87 -4.59 -39.37
CA PRO A 319 14.21 -5.06 -39.70
C PRO A 319 14.55 -6.24 -38.78
N ILE A 320 15.17 -7.29 -39.31
CA ILE A 320 15.53 -8.50 -38.56
C ILE A 320 16.92 -8.93 -39.00
N SER A 321 17.73 -9.33 -38.02
CA SER A 321 19.09 -9.83 -38.22
C SER A 321 19.30 -11.14 -37.47
N LEU A 322 19.99 -12.07 -38.11
CA LEU A 322 20.48 -13.31 -37.50
C LEU A 322 21.90 -13.07 -37.01
N ILE A 323 22.13 -13.31 -35.72
CA ILE A 323 23.43 -13.12 -35.06
C ILE A 323 23.96 -14.49 -34.67
N LYS A 324 25.00 -14.94 -35.37
CA LYS A 324 25.67 -16.23 -35.13
C LYS A 324 26.82 -16.08 -34.13
N ARG A 325 27.19 -17.19 -33.48
CA ARG A 325 28.33 -17.24 -32.56
C ARG A 325 29.60 -17.65 -33.32
N GLY A 326 30.56 -16.74 -33.50
CA GLY A 326 31.81 -16.98 -34.25
C GLY A 326 31.90 -16.17 -35.55
N ALA A 327 33.04 -16.28 -36.25
CA ALA A 327 33.43 -15.38 -37.36
C ALA A 327 32.51 -15.43 -38.59
N ALA A 328 32.58 -14.35 -39.38
CA ALA A 328 31.76 -13.97 -40.54
C ALA A 328 31.36 -15.13 -41.49
N PRO A 329 30.21 -14.99 -42.18
CA PRO A 329 29.65 -16.03 -43.06
C PRO A 329 30.71 -16.61 -44.01
N GLN A 330 30.79 -17.94 -44.07
CA GLN A 330 31.65 -18.60 -45.04
C GLN A 330 31.09 -18.40 -46.46
N PRO A 331 31.93 -18.27 -47.49
CA PRO A 331 31.45 -18.19 -48.87
C PRO A 331 30.70 -19.49 -49.23
N GLY A 332 29.41 -19.40 -49.55
CA GLY A 332 28.58 -20.55 -49.98
C GLY A 332 27.33 -20.84 -49.15
N HIS A 333 27.01 -20.02 -48.14
CA HIS A 333 25.74 -20.15 -47.40
C HIS A 333 24.54 -19.80 -48.30
N SER A 334 23.51 -20.64 -48.34
CA SER A 334 22.28 -20.35 -49.08
C SER A 334 21.34 -19.49 -48.23
N VAL A 335 21.09 -18.27 -48.69
CA VAL A 335 20.01 -17.42 -48.18
C VAL A 335 18.68 -18.06 -48.60
N ALA A 336 17.77 -18.22 -47.66
CA ALA A 336 16.43 -18.75 -47.91
C ALA A 336 15.37 -17.94 -47.15
N PRO A 337 14.09 -17.98 -47.56
CA PRO A 337 13.00 -17.43 -46.77
C PRO A 337 12.79 -18.25 -45.50
N TRP A 338 12.79 -17.56 -44.36
CA TRP A 338 12.48 -18.13 -43.04
C TRP A 338 11.37 -17.35 -42.35
N THR A 339 10.42 -18.09 -41.78
CA THR A 339 9.39 -17.54 -40.90
C THR A 339 9.83 -17.67 -39.45
N ILE A 340 9.91 -16.54 -38.75
CA ILE A 340 10.40 -16.45 -37.37
C ILE A 340 9.19 -16.37 -36.44
N THR A 341 9.06 -17.38 -35.57
CA THR A 341 7.93 -17.52 -34.63
C THR A 341 8.41 -17.43 -33.18
N GLY A 342 7.51 -17.13 -32.27
CA GLY A 342 7.76 -17.25 -30.84
C GLY A 342 7.34 -18.62 -30.26
N PRO A 343 7.28 -18.73 -28.93
CA PRO A 343 7.00 -19.99 -28.22
C PRO A 343 5.51 -20.25 -27.96
N LEU A 344 4.59 -19.38 -28.40
CA LEU A 344 3.18 -19.43 -28.01
C LEU A 344 2.39 -20.43 -28.85
N CYS A 345 1.34 -21.02 -28.25
CA CYS A 345 0.43 -21.94 -28.92
C CYS A 345 -0.63 -21.25 -29.81
N THR A 346 -0.26 -20.17 -30.49
CA THR A 346 -1.16 -19.41 -31.38
C THR A 346 -0.53 -19.20 -32.76
N PRO A 347 -1.28 -19.35 -33.86
CA PRO A 347 -0.77 -19.09 -35.20
C PRO A 347 -0.41 -17.62 -35.44
N MET A 348 -0.83 -16.71 -34.56
CA MET A 348 -0.47 -15.29 -34.63
C MET A 348 0.93 -14.99 -34.08
N ASP A 349 1.62 -15.98 -33.51
CA ASP A 349 2.92 -15.79 -32.89
C ASP A 349 4.07 -15.79 -33.89
N VAL A 350 4.02 -14.85 -34.82
CA VAL A 350 4.99 -14.73 -35.92
C VAL A 350 5.54 -13.31 -35.95
N ILE A 351 6.82 -13.16 -35.61
CA ILE A 351 7.52 -11.86 -35.53
C ILE A 351 8.27 -11.49 -36.81
N GLY A 352 8.49 -12.44 -37.72
CA GLY A 352 9.00 -12.20 -39.07
C GLY A 352 8.46 -13.24 -40.06
N LYS A 353 8.07 -12.85 -41.26
CA LYS A 353 7.57 -13.77 -42.31
C LYS A 353 8.46 -13.68 -43.54
N ASP A 354 8.83 -14.82 -44.12
CA ASP A 354 9.60 -14.88 -45.37
C ASP A 354 10.88 -14.01 -45.33
N VAL A 355 11.51 -13.93 -44.15
CA VAL A 355 12.72 -13.15 -43.91
C VAL A 355 13.88 -13.84 -44.63
N GLN A 356 14.56 -13.12 -45.52
CA GLN A 356 15.72 -13.62 -46.23
C GLN A 356 16.93 -13.63 -45.29
N MET A 357 17.38 -14.81 -44.89
CA MET A 357 18.56 -14.98 -44.03
C MET A 357 19.23 -16.33 -44.27
N ASP A 358 20.49 -16.44 -43.80
CA ASP A 358 21.17 -17.73 -43.69
C ASP A 358 20.38 -18.70 -42.80
N GLU A 359 20.60 -20.00 -42.96
CA GLU A 359 20.03 -21.01 -42.07
C GLU A 359 20.39 -20.72 -40.60
N PRO A 360 19.39 -20.50 -39.72
CA PRO A 360 19.61 -20.34 -38.29
C PRO A 360 19.85 -21.69 -37.62
N THR A 361 20.69 -21.70 -36.60
CA THR A 361 20.95 -22.89 -35.77
C THR A 361 20.40 -22.71 -34.36
N ILE A 362 20.15 -23.81 -33.65
CA ILE A 362 19.66 -23.76 -32.27
C ILE A 362 20.68 -23.01 -31.40
N GLY A 363 20.20 -21.99 -30.67
CA GLY A 363 21.01 -21.11 -29.84
C GLY A 363 21.44 -19.81 -30.52
N ASP A 364 21.38 -19.69 -31.85
CA ASP A 364 21.61 -18.42 -32.53
C ASP A 364 20.61 -17.36 -32.07
N LEU A 365 21.01 -16.09 -32.13
CA LEU A 365 20.16 -14.98 -31.70
C LEU A 365 19.47 -14.34 -32.92
N ILE A 366 18.19 -14.06 -32.78
CA ILE A 366 17.46 -13.16 -33.65
C ILE A 366 17.39 -11.79 -32.97
N CYS A 367 17.84 -10.76 -33.67
CA CYS A 367 17.83 -9.37 -33.22
C CYS A 367 16.89 -8.52 -34.09
N ILE A 368 15.95 -7.84 -33.44
CA ILE A 368 15.06 -6.85 -34.04
C ILE A 368 15.50 -5.46 -33.52
N PRO A 369 16.11 -4.61 -34.37
CA PRO A 369 16.41 -3.24 -33.99
C PRO A 369 15.15 -2.35 -34.00
N GLN A 370 15.32 -1.11 -33.55
CA GLN A 370 14.25 -0.10 -33.44
C GLN A 370 13.13 -0.46 -32.43
N SER A 371 13.41 -1.40 -31.52
CA SER A 371 12.45 -1.94 -30.57
C SER A 371 12.41 -1.17 -29.23
N GLY A 372 12.97 0.04 -29.16
CA GLY A 372 13.01 0.81 -27.91
C GLY A 372 11.65 1.38 -27.47
N ALA A 373 10.69 1.49 -28.39
CA ALA A 373 9.38 2.09 -28.15
C ALA A 373 8.26 1.09 -28.39
N TYR A 374 7.31 0.98 -27.46
CA TYR A 374 6.15 0.09 -27.57
C TYR A 374 6.53 -1.37 -27.85
N GLY A 375 7.66 -1.82 -27.28
CA GLY A 375 8.09 -3.22 -27.27
C GLY A 375 7.33 -4.00 -26.19
N ALA A 376 8.02 -4.40 -25.12
CA ALA A 376 7.41 -5.12 -24.00
C ALA A 376 6.19 -4.38 -23.41
N THR A 377 6.27 -3.06 -23.24
CA THR A 377 5.20 -2.21 -22.67
C THR A 377 3.86 -2.31 -23.39
N ALA A 378 3.87 -2.54 -24.70
CA ALA A 378 2.66 -2.66 -25.51
C ALA A 378 2.36 -4.11 -25.94
N SER A 379 3.05 -5.08 -25.34
CA SER A 379 2.90 -6.51 -25.64
C SER A 379 2.15 -7.23 -24.51
N PRO A 380 1.38 -8.29 -24.82
CA PRO A 380 0.65 -9.04 -23.81
C PRO A 380 1.58 -10.00 -23.07
N VAL A 381 2.51 -9.45 -22.29
CA VAL A 381 3.62 -10.19 -21.64
C VAL A 381 3.16 -11.32 -20.71
N ASN A 382 1.97 -11.19 -20.13
CA ASN A 382 1.39 -12.21 -19.24
C ASN A 382 0.56 -13.27 -20.00
N PHE A 383 0.41 -13.15 -21.33
CA PHE A 383 -0.30 -14.13 -22.13
C PHE A 383 0.41 -15.48 -22.08
N LEU A 384 -0.35 -16.53 -21.74
CA LEU A 384 0.15 -17.89 -21.46
C LEU A 384 1.19 -17.98 -20.33
N GLY A 385 1.30 -16.96 -19.46
CA GLY A 385 2.11 -17.02 -18.24
C GLY A 385 3.62 -16.86 -18.43
N PHE A 386 4.10 -16.35 -19.57
CA PHE A 386 5.53 -16.17 -19.84
C PHE A 386 6.17 -15.00 -19.05
N GLY A 387 5.39 -13.96 -18.74
CA GLY A 387 5.84 -12.79 -17.99
C GLY A 387 6.72 -11.81 -18.76
N GLN A 388 7.19 -10.78 -18.05
CA GLN A 388 8.03 -9.72 -18.61
C GLN A 388 9.45 -10.21 -18.98
N PRO A 389 10.03 -9.78 -20.12
CA PRO A 389 11.41 -10.08 -20.46
C PRO A 389 12.39 -9.26 -19.61
N ALA A 390 13.67 -9.64 -19.63
CA ALA A 390 14.71 -8.79 -19.05
C ALA A 390 14.91 -7.52 -19.90
N GLU A 391 15.26 -6.41 -19.27
CA GLU A 391 15.68 -5.18 -19.95
C GLU A 391 17.06 -4.75 -19.45
N VAL A 392 17.94 -4.39 -20.39
CA VAL A 392 19.36 -4.06 -20.14
C VAL A 392 19.67 -2.68 -20.72
N MET A 393 20.45 -1.88 -20.00
CA MET A 393 21.01 -0.62 -20.49
C MET A 393 22.51 -0.76 -20.69
N VAL A 394 23.02 -0.29 -21.82
CA VAL A 394 24.45 -0.18 -22.08
C VAL A 394 24.90 1.29 -22.12
N ASP A 395 26.01 1.59 -21.44
CA ASP A 395 26.62 2.92 -21.43
C ASP A 395 28.14 2.82 -21.36
N GLY A 396 28.86 3.22 -22.42
CA GLY A 396 30.27 2.85 -22.60
C GLY A 396 30.45 1.34 -22.53
N ASP A 397 31.26 0.87 -21.58
CA ASP A 397 31.49 -0.56 -21.32
C ASP A 397 30.60 -1.14 -20.21
N ALA A 398 29.79 -0.30 -19.55
CA ALA A 398 28.87 -0.75 -18.52
C ALA A 398 27.64 -1.44 -19.15
N ILE A 399 27.28 -2.58 -18.57
CA ILE A 399 26.06 -3.35 -18.88
C ILE A 399 25.26 -3.46 -17.59
N THR A 400 24.11 -2.81 -17.54
CA THR A 400 23.26 -2.73 -16.35
C THR A 400 21.92 -3.40 -16.61
N LEU A 401 21.52 -4.36 -15.78
CA LEU A 401 20.16 -4.91 -15.79
C LEU A 401 19.22 -3.85 -15.21
N VAL A 402 18.30 -3.34 -16.02
CA VAL A 402 17.36 -2.26 -15.66
C VAL A 402 15.92 -2.76 -15.48
N ARG A 403 15.67 -4.04 -15.79
CA ARG A 403 14.49 -4.81 -15.38
C ARG A 403 14.86 -6.28 -15.34
N GLU A 404 14.57 -6.96 -14.24
CA GLU A 404 14.68 -8.41 -14.17
C GLU A 404 13.56 -9.09 -14.98
N ARG A 405 13.87 -10.27 -15.53
CA ARG A 405 12.83 -11.13 -16.10
C ARG A 405 11.89 -11.59 -14.99
N ALA A 406 10.59 -11.63 -15.28
CA ALA A 406 9.63 -12.15 -14.33
C ALA A 406 9.93 -13.63 -13.99
N SER A 407 10.05 -13.94 -12.70
CA SER A 407 10.15 -15.32 -12.22
C SER A 407 8.75 -15.92 -12.04
N ILE A 408 8.66 -17.24 -12.06
CA ILE A 408 7.41 -17.96 -11.76
C ILE A 408 6.88 -17.54 -10.39
N ASP A 409 7.75 -17.49 -9.38
CA ASP A 409 7.37 -17.11 -8.01
C ASP A 409 6.79 -15.70 -7.94
N ALA A 410 7.37 -14.73 -8.65
CA ALA A 410 6.87 -13.36 -8.70
C ALA A 410 5.48 -13.29 -9.36
N ILE A 411 5.25 -14.03 -10.44
CA ILE A 411 3.94 -14.07 -11.12
C ILE A 411 2.86 -14.72 -10.23
N LEU A 412 3.22 -15.72 -9.45
CA LEU A 412 2.30 -16.42 -8.55
C LEU A 412 2.03 -15.64 -7.25
N GLU A 413 2.97 -14.83 -6.78
CA GLU A 413 2.82 -14.02 -5.57
C GLU A 413 1.61 -13.06 -5.65
N ASP A 414 1.33 -12.51 -6.83
CA ASP A 414 0.21 -11.58 -7.06
C ASP A 414 -1.16 -12.27 -7.18
N GLN A 415 -1.20 -13.60 -7.26
CA GLN A 415 -2.43 -14.38 -7.49
C GLN A 415 -2.95 -15.06 -6.21
N ARG A 416 -2.54 -14.58 -5.04
CA ARG A 416 -2.96 -15.14 -3.75
C ARG A 416 -4.44 -14.80 -3.49
N PRO A 417 -5.35 -15.79 -3.42
CA PRO A 417 -6.77 -15.54 -3.24
C PRO A 417 -7.03 -14.79 -1.92
N ARG A 418 -7.93 -13.81 -1.98
CA ARG A 418 -8.42 -13.05 -0.82
C ARG A 418 -9.93 -12.88 -0.94
N THR A 419 -10.64 -13.06 0.16
CA THR A 419 -12.06 -12.73 0.24
C THR A 419 -12.21 -11.22 0.27
N LEU A 420 -12.78 -10.66 -0.80
CA LEU A 420 -13.15 -9.24 -0.86
C LEU A 420 -14.40 -9.03 0.01
N PRO A 421 -14.42 -8.07 0.95
CA PRO A 421 -15.62 -7.79 1.72
C PRO A 421 -16.67 -7.13 0.81
N VAL A 422 -17.89 -7.66 0.80
CA VAL A 422 -19.05 -7.01 0.16
C VAL A 422 -19.50 -5.88 1.09
N VAL A 423 -19.38 -4.63 0.64
CA VAL A 423 -19.83 -3.46 1.40
C VAL A 423 -21.27 -3.14 1.02
N GLY A 424 -22.21 -3.37 1.95
CA GLY A 424 -23.55 -2.81 1.92
C GLY A 424 -23.51 -1.30 2.19
N GLY A 425 -24.34 -0.53 1.48
CA GLY A 425 -24.14 0.89 1.21
C GLY A 425 -24.46 1.90 2.31
N ALA A 426 -23.86 3.08 2.08
CA ALA A 426 -24.27 4.45 2.45
C ALA A 426 -24.34 4.86 3.94
N SER A 427 -23.52 5.84 4.34
CA SER A 427 -23.93 7.26 4.41
C SER A 427 -22.73 8.17 4.74
N SER A 428 -22.89 9.48 4.50
CA SER A 428 -21.84 10.49 4.27
C SER A 428 -21.56 11.47 5.44
N ARG A 429 -20.37 12.11 5.39
CA ARG A 429 -19.86 13.35 6.07
C ARG A 429 -19.12 13.08 7.41
N SER A 430 -17.96 13.66 7.76
CA SER A 430 -17.27 14.92 7.36
C SER A 430 -15.73 14.83 7.49
N LEU A 431 -15.01 15.78 6.89
CA LEU A 431 -13.56 15.80 6.63
C LEU A 431 -12.70 16.27 7.83
N GLY A 432 -11.99 15.33 8.45
CA GLY A 432 -10.58 15.46 8.85
C GLY A 432 -9.79 14.41 8.08
N ARG A 433 -8.49 14.56 7.84
CA ARG A 433 -7.68 13.48 7.21
C ARG A 433 -7.76 12.24 8.11
N THR A 434 -8.66 11.31 7.80
CA THR A 434 -8.73 10.03 8.49
C THR A 434 -7.44 9.29 8.16
N PRO A 435 -6.64 8.92 9.17
CA PRO A 435 -5.48 8.07 8.95
C PRO A 435 -5.87 6.87 8.10
N ALA A 436 -5.01 6.47 7.14
CA ALA A 436 -5.27 5.28 6.31
C ALA A 436 -5.44 4.00 7.15
N SER A 437 -4.94 4.03 8.40
CA SER A 437 -5.20 3.08 9.46
C SER A 437 -5.19 3.79 10.82
N VAL A 438 -5.99 3.31 11.78
CA VAL A 438 -5.95 3.81 13.16
C VAL A 438 -4.57 3.71 13.83
N PHE A 439 -3.70 2.80 13.35
CA PHE A 439 -2.31 2.66 13.79
C PHE A 439 -1.36 3.73 13.23
N ASP A 440 -1.84 4.58 12.32
CA ASP A 440 -1.12 5.75 11.78
C ASP A 440 -1.63 7.07 12.39
N HIS A 441 -2.43 7.02 13.45
CA HIS A 441 -2.99 8.21 14.07
C HIS A 441 -1.89 9.12 14.65
N PRO A 442 -1.90 10.44 14.39
CA PRO A 442 -0.82 11.36 14.79
C PRO A 442 -0.50 11.37 16.29
N CYS A 443 -1.48 11.15 17.16
CA CYS A 443 -1.25 11.12 18.62
C CYS A 443 -0.30 9.98 19.05
N LEU A 444 -0.16 8.90 18.27
CA LEU A 444 0.69 7.78 18.61
C LEU A 444 2.18 8.17 18.62
N ASN A 445 2.57 9.21 17.88
CA ASN A 445 3.95 9.71 17.89
C ASN A 445 4.29 10.42 19.20
N GLN A 446 3.30 10.98 19.91
CA GLN A 446 3.53 11.62 21.20
C GLN A 446 3.82 10.58 22.30
N LEU A 447 3.31 9.35 22.14
CA LEU A 447 3.57 8.25 23.06
C LEU A 447 5.04 7.79 23.04
N ASP A 448 5.80 8.10 21.99
CA ASP A 448 7.22 7.77 21.91
C ASP A 448 8.03 8.50 23.01
N GLY A 449 7.54 9.65 23.49
CA GLY A 449 8.13 10.38 24.62
C GLY A 449 8.02 9.64 25.96
N LEU A 450 7.17 8.62 26.06
CA LEU A 450 7.00 7.81 27.27
C LEU A 450 7.96 6.61 27.33
N LYS A 451 8.75 6.38 26.29
CA LYS A 451 9.63 5.20 26.18
C LYS A 451 10.51 5.00 27.41
N ASP A 452 11.21 6.04 27.86
CA ASP A 452 12.15 5.91 28.98
C ASP A 452 11.44 5.64 30.30
N LEU A 453 10.27 6.27 30.51
CA LEU A 453 9.41 6.02 31.67
C LEU A 453 8.92 4.56 31.69
N LEU A 454 8.44 4.04 30.56
CA LEU A 454 7.94 2.66 30.45
C LEU A 454 9.07 1.65 30.63
N VAL A 455 10.25 1.87 30.04
CA VAL A 455 11.39 0.95 30.20
C VAL A 455 11.88 0.93 31.65
N ALA A 456 12.00 2.10 32.29
CA ALA A 456 12.43 2.19 33.68
C ALA A 456 11.41 1.55 34.65
N SER A 457 10.13 1.90 34.50
CA SER A 457 9.05 1.34 35.33
C SER A 457 8.87 -0.15 35.09
N GLY A 458 9.00 -0.61 33.85
CA GLY A 458 8.97 -2.02 33.48
C GLY A 458 10.06 -2.83 34.19
N GLY A 459 11.27 -2.28 34.28
CA GLY A 459 12.35 -2.86 35.07
C GLY A 459 12.03 -2.97 36.55
N LYS A 460 11.44 -1.92 37.15
CA LYS A 460 11.05 -1.92 38.58
C LYS A 460 9.92 -2.92 38.88
N LEU A 461 8.96 -3.06 37.97
CA LEU A 461 7.83 -4.00 38.07
C LEU A 461 8.28 -5.46 38.19
N GLU A 462 9.52 -5.80 37.84
CA GLU A 462 10.06 -7.14 38.07
C GLU A 462 10.18 -7.49 39.56
N GLN A 463 10.29 -6.49 40.44
CA GLN A 463 10.52 -6.67 41.88
C GLN A 463 9.40 -6.07 42.72
N ASP A 464 8.80 -4.98 42.24
CA ASP A 464 7.76 -4.26 42.96
C ASP A 464 6.54 -3.99 42.08
N ALA A 465 5.47 -4.73 42.34
CA ALA A 465 4.20 -4.56 41.64
C ALA A 465 3.53 -3.20 41.92
N ASP A 466 3.92 -2.48 42.99
CA ASP A 466 3.36 -1.19 43.39
C ASP A 466 3.97 0.02 42.64
N CYS A 467 5.05 -0.18 41.88
CA CYS A 467 5.65 0.81 40.98
C CYS A 467 4.73 1.26 39.84
N TRP A 468 3.53 0.68 39.68
CA TRP A 468 2.51 1.19 38.75
C TRP A 468 2.13 2.65 39.03
N ARG A 469 2.30 3.12 40.28
CA ARG A 469 2.06 4.52 40.66
C ARG A 469 2.97 5.49 39.93
N ASP A 470 4.19 5.09 39.58
CA ASP A 470 5.12 5.90 38.78
C ASP A 470 4.54 6.15 37.38
N LEU A 471 3.90 5.13 36.79
CA LEU A 471 3.20 5.25 35.51
C LEU A 471 1.97 6.15 35.64
N TRP A 472 1.19 6.01 36.72
CA TRP A 472 -0.03 6.81 36.95
C TRP A 472 0.24 8.30 37.21
N ALA A 473 1.45 8.65 37.66
CA ALA A 473 1.83 10.04 37.86
C ALA A 473 1.83 10.83 36.54
N ASP A 474 2.14 10.15 35.42
CA ASP A 474 2.14 10.74 34.10
C ASP A 474 0.70 11.06 33.61
N PRO A 475 0.42 12.30 33.15
CA PRO A 475 -0.91 12.69 32.73
C PRO A 475 -1.49 11.87 31.56
N ILE A 476 -0.65 11.42 30.62
CA ILE A 476 -1.10 10.63 29.47
C ILE A 476 -1.50 9.24 29.92
N LEU A 477 -0.66 8.58 30.72
CA LEU A 477 -0.94 7.24 31.23
C LEU A 477 -2.10 7.23 32.23
N ARG A 478 -2.27 8.29 33.02
CA ARG A 478 -3.43 8.50 33.91
C ARG A 478 -4.74 8.67 33.16
N ALA A 479 -4.73 9.37 32.03
CA ALA A 479 -5.94 9.52 31.23
C ALA A 479 -6.24 8.24 30.42
N PHE A 480 -5.19 7.56 29.93
CA PHE A 480 -5.29 6.29 29.21
C PHE A 480 -6.07 5.22 29.99
N THR A 481 -5.83 5.11 31.28
CA THR A 481 -6.52 4.16 32.17
C THR A 481 -7.99 4.46 32.41
N LEU A 482 -8.43 5.68 32.14
CA LEU A 482 -9.84 6.06 32.26
C LEU A 482 -10.60 5.90 30.95
N ILE A 483 -9.95 5.40 29.88
CA ILE A 483 -10.65 5.03 28.65
C ILE A 483 -11.67 3.91 28.96
N GLY A 484 -12.95 4.21 28.73
CA GLY A 484 -14.07 3.31 29.04
C GLY A 484 -14.74 3.56 30.40
N VAL A 485 -14.26 4.53 31.19
CA VAL A 485 -15.00 5.07 32.35
C VAL A 485 -16.05 6.07 31.85
N PRO A 486 -17.32 5.99 32.29
CA PRO A 486 -18.33 6.95 31.85
C PRO A 486 -18.00 8.37 32.29
N ASP A 487 -18.38 9.37 31.49
CA ASP A 487 -17.96 10.76 31.66
C ASP A 487 -18.29 11.33 33.04
N ASP A 488 -19.45 10.99 33.62
CA ASP A 488 -19.87 11.40 34.98
C ASP A 488 -18.93 10.93 36.10
N TYR A 489 -18.04 9.98 35.80
CA TYR A 489 -17.08 9.37 36.72
C TYR A 489 -15.62 9.61 36.31
N ASN A 490 -15.37 10.18 35.14
CA ASN A 490 -14.03 10.31 34.58
C ASN A 490 -13.33 11.59 35.08
N GLY A 491 -12.53 11.46 36.14
CA GLY A 491 -11.79 12.59 36.72
C GLY A 491 -10.59 13.08 35.91
N TYR A 492 -10.15 12.32 34.90
CA TYR A 492 -8.97 12.61 34.09
C TYR A 492 -9.24 12.28 32.62
N PRO A 493 -10.10 13.07 31.93
CA PRO A 493 -10.47 12.78 30.56
C PRO A 493 -9.28 12.86 29.61
N ILE A 494 -9.32 12.07 28.53
CA ILE A 494 -8.23 12.01 27.55
C ILE A 494 -7.99 13.34 26.82
N SER A 495 -9.00 14.21 26.75
CA SER A 495 -8.89 15.59 26.25
C SER A 495 -7.84 16.41 26.98
N ASP A 496 -7.62 16.13 28.26
CA ASP A 496 -6.76 16.92 29.15
C ASP A 496 -5.35 16.32 29.27
N SER A 497 -5.10 15.20 28.57
CA SER A 497 -3.84 14.45 28.62
C SER A 497 -2.67 15.11 27.89
N GLY A 498 -2.95 16.07 26.99
CA GLY A 498 -1.97 16.66 26.08
C GLY A 498 -1.83 15.93 24.73
N LEU A 499 -2.52 14.81 24.51
CA LEU A 499 -2.45 14.04 23.25
C LEU A 499 -3.14 14.70 22.04
N ALA A 500 -3.73 15.89 22.21
CA ALA A 500 -4.48 16.62 21.19
C ALA A 500 -5.60 15.78 20.53
N ILE A 501 -6.32 15.00 21.35
CA ILE A 501 -7.51 14.23 20.95
C ILE A 501 -8.67 14.56 21.89
N GLU A 502 -9.86 14.82 21.35
CA GLU A 502 -11.05 15.14 22.16
C GLU A 502 -11.65 13.89 22.81
N ALA A 503 -11.64 12.77 22.09
CA ALA A 503 -12.11 11.47 22.56
C ALA A 503 -11.22 10.35 22.00
N CYS A 504 -11.17 9.22 22.71
CA CYS A 504 -10.45 8.04 22.26
C CYS A 504 -11.43 7.00 21.72
N SER A 505 -11.40 6.76 20.40
CA SER A 505 -12.16 5.67 19.80
C SER A 505 -11.64 4.32 20.28
N TYR A 506 -12.45 3.27 20.15
CA TYR A 506 -12.03 1.93 20.56
C TYR A 506 -10.81 1.46 19.73
N GLY A 507 -10.82 1.70 18.42
CA GLY A 507 -9.68 1.41 17.55
C GLY A 507 -8.43 2.20 17.97
N LEU A 508 -8.58 3.47 18.33
CA LEU A 508 -7.46 4.31 18.76
C LEU A 508 -6.87 3.83 20.09
N HIS A 509 -7.71 3.41 21.04
CA HIS A 509 -7.26 2.80 22.28
C HIS A 509 -6.40 1.55 22.03
N ILE A 510 -6.83 0.67 21.12
CA ILE A 510 -6.04 -0.52 20.74
C ILE A 510 -4.72 -0.14 20.06
N ALA A 511 -4.70 0.92 19.25
CA ALA A 511 -3.47 1.43 18.64
C ALA A 511 -2.50 2.03 19.67
N MET A 512 -3.01 2.73 20.68
CA MET A 512 -2.19 3.23 21.80
C MET A 512 -1.58 2.06 22.60
N ILE A 513 -2.35 1.00 22.86
CA ILE A 513 -1.86 -0.21 23.52
C ILE A 513 -0.72 -0.85 22.72
N GLU A 514 -0.88 -1.02 21.40
CA GLU A 514 0.17 -1.58 20.57
C GLU A 514 1.44 -0.74 20.62
N ARG A 515 1.31 0.59 20.52
CA ARG A 515 2.44 1.52 20.55
C ARG A 515 3.19 1.47 21.87
N LEU A 516 2.47 1.55 23.00
CA LEU A 516 3.06 1.49 24.34
C LEU A 516 3.71 0.11 24.62
N ALA A 517 3.14 -0.98 24.08
CA ALA A 517 3.67 -2.33 24.25
C ALA A 517 5.00 -2.55 23.54
N ARG A 518 5.34 -1.70 22.54
CA ARG A 518 6.69 -1.66 21.97
C ARG A 518 7.72 -1.28 23.02
N PHE A 519 7.36 -0.49 24.02
CA PHE A 519 8.24 -0.09 25.11
C PHE A 519 8.19 -1.07 26.26
N ASP A 520 7.01 -1.37 26.82
CA ASP A 520 6.88 -2.40 27.86
C ASP A 520 5.41 -2.84 28.04
N ALA A 521 5.08 -4.07 27.64
CA ALA A 521 3.73 -4.60 27.79
C ALA A 521 3.33 -4.84 29.26
N SER A 522 4.30 -5.08 30.16
CA SER A 522 4.06 -5.26 31.59
C SER A 522 3.57 -3.95 32.24
N CYS A 523 4.06 -2.80 31.79
CA CYS A 523 3.56 -1.50 32.24
C CYS A 523 2.08 -1.30 31.94
N ILE A 524 1.61 -1.70 30.75
CA ILE A 524 0.20 -1.56 30.37
C ILE A 524 -0.69 -2.43 31.27
N LEU A 525 -0.26 -3.65 31.60
CA LEU A 525 -1.01 -4.54 32.47
C LEU A 525 -1.01 -4.10 33.95
N ALA A 526 -0.02 -3.31 34.36
CA ALA A 526 0.10 -2.77 35.71
C ALA A 526 -0.79 -1.56 35.98
N LEU A 527 -1.20 -0.84 34.93
CA LEU A 527 -2.06 0.32 35.00
C LEU A 527 -3.48 -0.05 35.47
N GLN A 528 -4.04 0.75 36.40
CA GLN A 528 -5.29 0.44 37.09
C GLN A 528 -6.50 1.07 36.38
N GLY A 529 -7.45 0.26 35.94
CA GLY A 529 -8.64 0.77 35.23
C GLY A 529 -9.83 -0.18 35.33
N PRO A 530 -10.95 0.15 34.65
CA PRO A 530 -12.22 -0.58 34.81
C PRO A 530 -12.18 -2.01 34.24
N SER A 531 -11.30 -2.26 33.26
CA SER A 531 -11.05 -3.58 32.66
C SER A 531 -12.35 -4.34 32.28
N LEU A 532 -12.30 -5.68 32.30
CA LEU A 532 -13.43 -6.58 32.01
C LEU A 532 -14.63 -6.29 32.93
N SER A 533 -14.37 -5.93 34.19
CA SER A 533 -15.42 -5.71 35.19
C SER A 533 -16.29 -4.50 34.88
N GLY A 534 -15.70 -3.39 34.43
CA GLY A 534 -16.46 -2.19 34.09
C GLY A 534 -17.43 -2.41 32.93
N GLY A 535 -17.04 -3.18 31.91
CA GLY A 535 -17.93 -3.54 30.81
C GLY A 535 -19.14 -4.35 31.27
N ALA A 536 -18.93 -5.33 32.17
CA ALA A 536 -20.01 -6.11 32.75
C ALA A 536 -20.93 -5.26 33.65
N VAL A 537 -20.35 -4.39 34.49
CA VAL A 537 -21.13 -3.50 35.36
C VAL A 537 -21.96 -2.50 34.57
N MET A 538 -21.42 -1.90 33.51
CA MET A 538 -22.19 -0.97 32.65
C MET A 538 -23.35 -1.65 31.94
N LYS A 539 -23.20 -2.94 31.59
CA LYS A 539 -24.21 -3.67 30.83
C LYS A 539 -25.34 -4.23 31.71
N MET A 540 -25.02 -4.62 32.94
CA MET A 540 -25.94 -5.38 33.80
C MET A 540 -26.20 -4.74 35.17
N GLY A 541 -25.35 -3.82 35.61
CA GLY A 541 -25.41 -3.25 36.95
C GLY A 541 -26.58 -2.31 37.13
N THR A 542 -27.11 -2.27 38.35
CA THR A 542 -28.08 -1.25 38.75
C THR A 542 -27.40 0.10 38.94
N LYS A 543 -28.18 1.20 38.99
CA LYS A 543 -27.61 2.55 39.22
C LYS A 543 -26.74 2.61 40.48
N ALA A 544 -27.15 1.94 41.56
CA ALA A 544 -26.38 1.88 42.80
C ALA A 544 -25.07 1.09 42.63
N GLN A 545 -25.08 0.01 41.85
CA GLN A 545 -23.88 -0.79 41.55
C GLN A 545 -22.91 -0.04 40.62
N ILE A 546 -23.43 0.69 39.63
CA ILE A 546 -22.63 1.57 38.75
C ILE A 546 -21.96 2.67 39.58
N GLU A 547 -22.70 3.36 40.45
CA GLU A 547 -22.13 4.37 41.35
C GLU A 547 -21.07 3.74 42.28
N ARG A 548 -21.37 2.60 42.93
CA ARG A 548 -20.43 1.88 43.80
C ARG A 548 -19.16 1.46 43.06
N PHE A 549 -19.24 1.10 41.78
CA PHE A 549 -18.09 0.65 41.00
C PHE A 549 -17.28 1.80 40.40
N PHE A 550 -17.92 2.88 39.93
CA PHE A 550 -17.21 3.92 39.18
C PHE A 550 -16.86 5.17 40.00
N ALA A 551 -17.47 5.38 41.17
CA ALA A 551 -17.32 6.64 41.93
C ALA A 551 -15.87 7.06 42.21
N ALA A 552 -14.95 6.14 42.51
CA ALA A 552 -13.58 6.52 42.89
C ALA A 552 -12.74 7.03 41.71
N TYR A 553 -13.12 6.75 40.46
CA TYR A 553 -12.43 7.30 39.28
C TYR A 553 -12.55 8.83 39.16
N ARG A 554 -13.50 9.46 39.87
CA ARG A 554 -13.64 10.92 39.88
C ARG A 554 -12.43 11.63 40.49
N THR A 555 -11.73 10.98 41.42
CA THR A 555 -10.69 11.61 42.24
C THR A 555 -9.36 10.87 42.22
N GLY A 556 -9.32 9.60 41.81
CA GLY A 556 -8.07 8.83 41.83
C GLY A 556 -8.10 7.53 41.02
N PRO A 557 -6.98 6.78 41.03
CA PRO A 557 -6.94 5.46 40.42
C PRO A 557 -7.84 4.49 41.19
N GLN A 558 -8.47 3.57 40.47
CA GLN A 558 -9.18 2.45 41.08
C GLN A 558 -8.80 1.16 40.36
N GLY A 559 -8.18 0.25 41.11
CA GLY A 559 -7.90 -1.09 40.60
C GLY A 559 -9.16 -1.94 40.56
N THR A 560 -9.26 -2.78 39.53
CA THR A 560 -10.35 -3.75 39.40
C THR A 560 -9.83 -5.14 39.04
N PHE A 561 -10.64 -6.16 39.31
CA PHE A 561 -10.34 -7.54 38.93
C PHE A 561 -11.58 -8.24 38.41
N PHE A 562 -11.36 -9.26 37.56
CA PHE A 562 -12.41 -10.11 37.00
C PHE A 562 -12.00 -11.58 37.16
N ALA A 563 -12.65 -12.30 38.06
CA ALA A 563 -12.21 -13.62 38.51
C ALA A 563 -13.14 -14.73 37.97
N VAL A 564 -12.70 -15.39 36.91
CA VAL A 564 -13.41 -16.52 36.29
C VAL A 564 -12.66 -17.83 36.52
N THR A 565 -11.39 -17.86 36.14
CA THR A 565 -10.58 -19.08 36.04
C THR A 565 -10.41 -19.81 37.36
N GLU A 566 -10.61 -21.12 37.35
CA GLU A 566 -10.44 -22.00 38.50
C GLU A 566 -9.37 -23.07 38.23
N PRO A 567 -8.70 -23.61 39.28
CA PRO A 567 -7.65 -24.61 39.12
C PRO A 567 -8.09 -25.88 38.36
N GLU A 568 -9.28 -26.40 38.65
CA GLU A 568 -9.76 -27.69 38.11
C GLU A 568 -10.67 -27.53 36.88
N ALA A 569 -11.25 -26.34 36.68
CA ALA A 569 -12.25 -26.07 35.63
C ALA A 569 -11.75 -25.12 34.52
N GLY A 570 -10.57 -24.52 34.69
CA GLY A 570 -10.07 -23.50 33.78
C GLY A 570 -11.01 -22.29 33.72
N SER A 571 -11.11 -21.65 32.55
CA SER A 571 -11.94 -20.47 32.33
C SER A 571 -13.35 -20.79 31.82
N ASP A 572 -13.80 -22.04 31.90
CA ASP A 572 -15.18 -22.41 31.55
C ASP A 572 -16.10 -22.21 32.77
N PRO A 573 -16.92 -21.15 32.77
CA PRO A 573 -17.82 -20.86 33.88
C PRO A 573 -18.90 -21.93 34.13
N SER A 574 -19.21 -22.78 33.14
CA SER A 574 -20.30 -23.76 33.24
C SER A 574 -19.97 -24.96 34.11
N VAL A 575 -18.68 -25.25 34.29
CA VAL A 575 -18.16 -26.38 35.08
C VAL A 575 -17.39 -25.93 36.33
N GLY A 576 -17.48 -24.65 36.68
CA GLY A 576 -16.82 -24.06 37.85
C GLY A 576 -17.34 -24.60 39.18
N SER A 577 -16.44 -24.68 40.15
CA SER A 577 -16.64 -25.15 41.53
C SER A 577 -16.90 -24.04 42.54
N SER A 578 -16.70 -22.76 42.18
CA SER A 578 -17.10 -21.65 43.06
C SER A 578 -18.62 -21.53 43.11
N VAL A 579 -19.19 -21.59 44.31
CA VAL A 579 -20.64 -21.73 44.53
C VAL A 579 -21.17 -20.66 45.47
N LEU A 580 -22.32 -20.11 45.10
CA LEU A 580 -23.16 -19.27 45.96
C LEU A 580 -24.31 -20.12 46.49
N SER A 581 -24.27 -20.45 47.78
CA SER A 581 -25.22 -21.34 48.48
C SER A 581 -26.10 -20.58 49.46
N GLY A 582 -27.29 -21.11 49.75
CA GLY A 582 -28.23 -20.54 50.73
C GLY A 582 -29.30 -19.62 50.15
N PRO A 583 -30.38 -19.34 50.91
CA PRO A 583 -31.51 -18.54 50.46
C PRO A 583 -31.19 -17.04 50.41
N ALA A 584 -32.03 -16.26 49.73
CA ALA A 584 -31.96 -14.80 49.73
C ALA A 584 -31.87 -14.23 51.17
N GLY A 585 -30.95 -13.28 51.40
CA GLY A 585 -30.66 -12.72 52.72
C GLY A 585 -29.72 -13.54 53.62
N ALA A 586 -29.37 -14.78 53.24
CA ALA A 586 -28.45 -15.65 53.99
C ALA A 586 -27.41 -16.35 53.07
N ARG A 587 -27.14 -15.79 51.89
CA ARG A 587 -26.25 -16.41 50.91
C ARG A 587 -24.78 -16.40 51.34
N ARG A 588 -24.08 -17.48 51.04
CA ARG A 588 -22.66 -17.69 51.31
C ARG A 588 -21.92 -18.06 50.04
N LEU A 589 -20.78 -17.42 49.81
CA LEU A 589 -19.91 -17.68 48.69
C LEU A 589 -18.67 -18.45 49.15
N ASN A 590 -18.40 -19.58 48.49
CA ASN A 590 -17.21 -20.38 48.67
C ASN A 590 -16.58 -20.67 47.30
N GLY A 591 -15.26 -20.65 47.20
CA GLY A 591 -14.61 -20.96 45.93
C GLY A 591 -13.13 -20.63 45.86
N ARG A 592 -12.51 -21.04 44.76
CA ARG A 592 -11.10 -20.77 44.46
C ARG A 592 -10.94 -20.28 43.03
N LYS A 593 -10.30 -19.13 42.88
CA LYS A 593 -9.94 -18.53 41.59
C LYS A 593 -8.43 -18.48 41.44
N MET A 594 -7.94 -18.56 40.21
CA MET A 594 -6.51 -18.51 39.88
C MET A 594 -6.30 -17.65 38.63
N LEU A 595 -5.07 -17.17 38.42
CA LEU A 595 -4.70 -16.30 37.30
C LEU A 595 -5.50 -14.99 37.27
N VAL A 596 -5.89 -14.51 38.46
CA VAL A 596 -6.65 -13.26 38.58
C VAL A 596 -5.68 -12.10 38.66
N GLY A 597 -5.62 -11.29 37.60
CA GLY A 597 -4.79 -10.10 37.58
C GLY A 597 -5.31 -9.01 38.51
N ASN A 598 -4.41 -8.19 39.02
CA ASN A 598 -4.67 -6.94 39.77
C ASN A 598 -5.47 -7.03 41.07
N VAL A 599 -6.00 -8.19 41.48
CA VAL A 599 -6.87 -8.30 42.67
C VAL A 599 -6.23 -7.74 43.95
N LYS A 600 -4.91 -7.88 44.13
CA LYS A 600 -4.21 -7.36 45.33
C LYS A 600 -4.10 -5.83 45.36
N ARG A 601 -4.32 -5.18 44.22
CA ARG A 601 -4.31 -3.72 44.03
C ARG A 601 -5.72 -3.19 43.75
N ALA A 602 -6.73 -4.05 43.78
CA ALA A 602 -8.08 -3.71 43.38
C ALA A 602 -8.95 -3.33 44.57
N ALA A 603 -9.65 -2.20 44.44
CA ALA A 603 -10.63 -1.77 45.42
C ALA A 603 -11.94 -2.57 45.30
N ILE A 604 -12.31 -2.93 44.06
CA ILE A 604 -13.56 -3.63 43.76
C ILE A 604 -13.42 -4.46 42.48
N GLY A 605 -14.13 -5.57 42.38
CA GLY A 605 -14.13 -6.40 41.18
C GLY A 605 -15.29 -7.37 41.13
N LEU A 606 -15.32 -8.19 40.08
CA LEU A 606 -16.34 -9.20 39.88
C LEU A 606 -15.75 -10.59 40.01
N LEU A 607 -16.47 -11.46 40.69
CA LEU A 607 -16.16 -12.88 40.78
C LEU A 607 -17.31 -13.72 40.25
N PHE A 608 -16.95 -14.68 39.42
CA PHE A 608 -17.88 -15.62 38.85
C PHE A 608 -18.15 -16.79 39.81
N ALA A 609 -19.42 -17.11 40.06
CA ALA A 609 -19.83 -18.28 40.82
C ALA A 609 -21.07 -18.94 40.20
N ARG A 610 -21.36 -20.18 40.60
CA ARG A 610 -22.60 -20.88 40.28
C ARG A 610 -23.56 -20.76 41.46
N SER A 611 -24.78 -20.28 41.23
CA SER A 611 -25.85 -20.33 42.23
C SER A 611 -26.28 -21.78 42.44
N GLU A 612 -26.26 -22.25 43.69
CA GLU A 612 -26.74 -23.60 44.04
C GLU A 612 -28.26 -23.71 43.88
N GLU A 613 -28.99 -22.66 44.28
CA GLU A 613 -30.45 -22.58 44.20
C GLU A 613 -30.97 -22.71 42.76
N THR A 614 -30.28 -22.07 41.81
CA THR A 614 -30.75 -22.02 40.40
C THR A 614 -29.92 -22.86 39.45
N GLY A 615 -28.72 -23.29 39.86
CA GLY A 615 -27.71 -23.91 39.00
C GLY A 615 -27.01 -22.96 38.02
N ARG A 616 -27.28 -21.65 38.10
CA ARG A 616 -26.92 -20.66 37.07
C ARG A 616 -25.63 -19.88 37.38
N PRO A 617 -24.91 -19.40 36.35
CA PRO A 617 -23.91 -18.34 36.48
C PRO A 617 -24.39 -17.11 37.26
N VAL A 618 -23.58 -16.60 38.17
CA VAL A 618 -23.76 -15.28 38.81
C VAL A 618 -22.43 -14.53 38.88
N LEU A 619 -22.49 -13.21 38.78
CA LEU A 619 -21.36 -12.31 39.00
C LEU A 619 -21.57 -11.59 40.34
N VAL A 620 -20.62 -11.77 41.25
CA VAL A 620 -20.63 -11.19 42.59
C VAL A 620 -19.62 -10.04 42.64
N LEU A 621 -20.10 -8.86 42.99
CA LEU A 621 -19.31 -7.66 43.24
C LEU A 621 -18.62 -7.77 44.59
N ILE A 622 -17.28 -7.71 44.60
CA ILE A 622 -16.45 -7.95 45.77
C ILE A 622 -15.48 -6.79 45.96
N GLU A 623 -15.41 -6.28 47.19
CA GLU A 623 -14.41 -5.31 47.66
C GLU A 623 -13.40 -6.05 48.55
N PRO A 624 -12.22 -6.46 48.04
CA PRO A 624 -11.32 -7.38 48.74
C PRO A 624 -10.94 -6.94 50.16
N ASP A 625 -10.63 -5.65 50.34
CA ASP A 625 -10.20 -5.11 51.63
C ASP A 625 -11.32 -5.12 52.67
N LYS A 626 -12.56 -4.84 52.24
CA LYS A 626 -13.74 -4.87 53.12
C LYS A 626 -14.03 -6.28 53.65
N TYR A 627 -13.68 -7.30 52.88
CA TYR A 627 -13.96 -8.70 53.19
C TYR A 627 -12.69 -9.54 53.40
N ALA A 628 -11.59 -8.92 53.82
CA ALA A 628 -10.28 -9.56 53.98
C ALA A 628 -10.28 -10.76 54.95
N SER A 629 -11.22 -10.83 55.90
CA SER A 629 -11.39 -11.99 56.80
C SER A 629 -11.93 -13.24 56.11
N TYR A 630 -12.60 -13.10 54.97
CA TYR A 630 -13.21 -14.20 54.20
C TYR A 630 -12.41 -14.54 52.94
N ILE A 631 -11.53 -13.63 52.50
CA ILE A 631 -10.84 -13.70 51.22
C ILE A 631 -9.34 -13.75 51.45
N LYS A 632 -8.71 -14.84 51.00
CA LYS A 632 -7.25 -14.97 50.96
C LYS A 632 -6.74 -14.74 49.53
N ILE A 633 -5.84 -13.77 49.37
CA ILE A 633 -5.20 -13.43 48.09
C ILE A 633 -3.71 -13.74 48.14
N GLU A 634 -3.25 -14.56 47.19
CA GLU A 634 -1.85 -15.00 47.09
C GLU A 634 -1.29 -14.69 45.70
N ARG A 635 -0.19 -13.93 45.62
CA ARG A 635 0.50 -13.68 44.34
C ARG A 635 1.08 -14.97 43.79
N LEU A 636 0.91 -15.20 42.49
CA LEU A 636 1.51 -16.33 41.78
C LEU A 636 2.91 -15.95 41.29
N PRO A 637 3.90 -16.85 41.38
CA PRO A 637 5.22 -16.59 40.84
C PRO A 637 5.17 -16.60 39.30
N THR A 638 5.39 -15.45 38.67
CA THR A 638 5.45 -15.31 37.21
C THR A 638 6.84 -14.87 36.75
N LEU A 639 7.23 -15.33 35.55
CA LEU A 639 8.52 -15.02 34.91
C LEU A 639 8.43 -13.89 33.87
N GLY A 640 7.26 -13.70 33.27
CA GLY A 640 6.98 -12.64 32.30
C GLY A 640 5.65 -11.96 32.62
N LEU A 641 5.48 -10.74 32.11
CA LEU A 641 4.33 -9.86 32.32
C LEU A 641 3.98 -9.69 33.80
N ARG A 642 5.00 -9.44 34.65
CA ARG A 642 4.83 -9.31 36.11
C ARG A 642 3.87 -8.20 36.52
N GLY A 643 3.70 -7.20 35.68
CA GLY A 643 2.74 -6.11 35.85
C GLY A 643 1.28 -6.57 35.87
N ALA A 644 0.95 -7.77 35.36
CA ALA A 644 -0.38 -8.35 35.51
C ALA A 644 -0.73 -8.70 36.97
N ASP A 645 0.28 -8.88 37.84
CA ASP A 645 0.13 -9.21 39.27
C ASP A 645 -0.86 -10.37 39.50
N LEU A 646 -0.64 -11.47 38.78
CA LEU A 646 -1.54 -12.63 38.79
C LEU A 646 -1.60 -13.23 40.20
N CYS A 647 -2.80 -13.44 40.70
CA CYS A 647 -3.05 -13.97 42.03
C CYS A 647 -3.98 -15.20 41.99
N ARG A 648 -3.93 -15.96 43.09
CA ARG A 648 -4.95 -16.91 43.52
C ARG A 648 -5.84 -16.24 44.57
N ILE A 649 -7.14 -16.47 44.47
CA ILE A 649 -8.14 -16.04 45.45
C ILE A 649 -8.77 -17.30 46.05
N THR A 650 -8.82 -17.39 47.38
CA THR A 650 -9.62 -18.39 48.09
C THR A 650 -10.66 -17.67 48.92
N ILE A 651 -11.92 -18.08 48.77
CA ILE A 651 -13.05 -17.50 49.49
C ILE A 651 -13.65 -18.59 50.36
N ASN A 652 -13.77 -18.28 51.65
CA ASN A 652 -14.37 -19.17 52.64
C ASN A 652 -15.52 -18.43 53.34
N ASP A 653 -16.74 -18.93 53.16
CA ASP A 653 -17.96 -18.51 53.83
C ASP A 653 -18.28 -17.00 53.77
N LEU A 654 -17.96 -16.35 52.65
CA LEU A 654 -18.23 -14.92 52.47
C LEU A 654 -19.74 -14.65 52.48
N PRO A 655 -20.28 -13.82 53.39
CA PRO A 655 -21.68 -13.38 53.31
C PRO A 655 -21.90 -12.52 52.06
N VAL A 656 -22.95 -12.83 51.30
CA VAL A 656 -23.33 -12.12 50.07
C VAL A 656 -24.75 -11.59 50.19
N ASP A 657 -24.90 -10.27 50.14
CA ASP A 657 -26.21 -9.61 50.05
C ASP A 657 -26.67 -9.44 48.59
N ASP A 658 -27.95 -9.06 48.39
CA ASP A 658 -28.51 -8.88 47.05
C ASP A 658 -27.82 -7.76 46.25
N ALA A 659 -27.33 -6.71 46.93
CA ALA A 659 -26.64 -5.58 46.29
C ALA A 659 -25.25 -5.96 45.75
N MET A 660 -24.66 -7.05 46.23
CA MET A 660 -23.44 -7.65 45.68
C MET A 660 -23.70 -8.48 44.42
N ILE A 661 -24.92 -8.93 44.15
CA ILE A 661 -25.22 -9.73 42.95
C ILE A 661 -25.52 -8.77 41.80
N LEU A 662 -24.71 -8.81 40.74
CA LEU A 662 -24.82 -7.86 39.64
C LEU A 662 -26.20 -7.95 38.95
N GLY A 663 -26.90 -6.81 38.84
CA GLY A 663 -28.20 -6.70 38.19
C GLY A 663 -29.40 -7.21 38.99
N ASP A 664 -29.29 -7.24 40.33
CA ASP A 664 -30.37 -7.58 41.29
C ASP A 664 -31.06 -8.93 41.01
N GLY A 665 -30.40 -9.87 40.32
CA GLY A 665 -30.99 -11.15 39.91
C GLY A 665 -32.03 -11.07 38.77
N LEU A 666 -32.23 -9.89 38.17
CA LEU A 666 -33.26 -9.63 37.13
C LEU A 666 -32.82 -9.97 35.69
N ALA A 667 -31.52 -10.15 35.45
CA ALA A 667 -31.02 -10.51 34.12
C ALA A 667 -31.32 -11.99 33.81
N SER A 668 -31.93 -12.27 32.66
CA SER A 668 -32.19 -13.65 32.25
C SER A 668 -30.85 -14.39 32.04
N LEU A 669 -30.84 -15.72 32.23
CA LEU A 669 -29.69 -16.61 32.04
C LEU A 669 -28.88 -16.34 30.76
N ARG A 670 -29.60 -15.94 29.71
CA ARG A 670 -29.06 -15.63 28.39
C ARG A 670 -28.24 -14.34 28.43
N ASP A 671 -28.65 -13.35 29.20
CA ASP A 671 -28.08 -12.01 29.22
C ASP A 671 -26.73 -11.98 29.96
N GLY A 672 -26.58 -12.73 31.06
CA GLY A 672 -25.33 -12.80 31.81
C GLY A 672 -24.20 -13.52 31.07
N PHE A 673 -24.48 -14.67 30.46
CA PHE A 673 -23.49 -15.40 29.66
C PHE A 673 -23.15 -14.67 28.35
N LEU A 674 -24.13 -14.04 27.69
CA LEU A 674 -23.88 -13.19 26.52
C LEU A 674 -23.10 -11.92 26.88
N ALA A 675 -23.35 -11.31 28.04
CA ALA A 675 -22.59 -10.17 28.54
C ALA A 675 -21.11 -10.52 28.75
N ILE A 676 -20.84 -11.69 29.35
CA ILE A 676 -19.48 -12.18 29.56
C ILE A 676 -18.77 -12.45 28.22
N ASN A 677 -19.45 -13.08 27.27
CA ASN A 677 -18.86 -13.36 25.95
C ASN A 677 -18.54 -12.07 25.17
N ASP A 678 -19.43 -11.08 25.22
CA ASP A 678 -19.22 -9.76 24.61
C ASP A 678 -18.03 -9.02 25.27
N VAL A 679 -17.91 -9.08 26.60
CA VAL A 679 -16.77 -8.53 27.34
C VAL A 679 -15.46 -9.22 26.95
N PHE A 680 -15.42 -10.55 26.86
CA PHE A 680 -14.23 -11.27 26.41
C PHE A 680 -13.90 -10.99 24.94
N GLU A 681 -14.90 -10.89 24.09
CA GLU A 681 -14.74 -10.57 22.68
C GLU A 681 -14.06 -9.20 22.50
N ARG A 682 -14.58 -8.17 23.19
CA ARG A 682 -14.02 -6.80 23.18
C ARG A 682 -12.63 -6.68 23.80
N ASN A 683 -12.08 -7.73 24.40
CA ASN A 683 -10.72 -7.71 24.94
C ASN A 683 -9.73 -8.52 24.08
N ARG A 684 -10.19 -9.26 23.07
CA ARG A 684 -9.30 -9.98 22.14
C ARG A 684 -8.35 -9.05 21.38
N PRO A 685 -8.77 -7.86 20.91
CA PRO A 685 -7.87 -6.91 20.26
C PRO A 685 -6.75 -6.40 21.16
N ILE A 686 -6.99 -6.28 22.47
CA ILE A 686 -5.98 -5.84 23.45
C ILE A 686 -4.82 -6.84 23.48
N VAL A 687 -5.11 -8.14 23.60
CA VAL A 687 -4.08 -9.19 23.61
C VAL A 687 -3.29 -9.22 22.29
N ALA A 688 -3.98 -9.07 21.16
CA ALA A 688 -3.33 -8.99 19.85
C ALA A 688 -2.38 -7.77 19.75
N ALA A 689 -2.83 -6.60 20.20
CA ALA A 689 -2.04 -5.38 20.22
C ALA A 689 -0.82 -5.49 21.13
N LEU A 690 -0.97 -6.05 22.34
CA LEU A 690 0.15 -6.29 23.26
C LEU A 690 1.21 -7.21 22.64
N ALA A 691 0.79 -8.31 22.00
CA ALA A 691 1.70 -9.25 21.35
C ALA A 691 2.41 -8.63 20.14
N LEU A 692 1.68 -7.93 19.27
CA LEU A 692 2.27 -7.25 18.09
C LEU A 692 3.24 -6.16 18.50
N GLY A 693 2.88 -5.33 19.48
CA GLY A 693 3.74 -4.27 20.00
C GLY A 693 5.00 -4.84 20.64
N THR A 694 4.88 -5.87 21.48
CA THR A 694 6.03 -6.56 22.08
C THR A 694 6.97 -7.12 21.02
N GLY A 695 6.42 -7.79 19.99
CA GLY A 695 7.21 -8.32 18.87
C GLY A 695 7.93 -7.23 18.10
N ARG A 696 7.27 -6.10 17.82
CA ARG A 696 7.93 -4.93 17.20
C ARG A 696 9.03 -4.36 18.07
N GLY A 697 8.79 -4.23 19.38
CA GLY A 697 9.80 -3.77 20.34
C GLY A 697 11.05 -4.67 20.40
N ILE A 698 10.89 -5.99 20.26
CA ILE A 698 12.02 -6.93 20.14
C ILE A 698 12.77 -6.70 18.83
N LEU A 699 12.07 -6.57 17.71
CA LEU A 699 12.70 -6.28 16.40
C LEU A 699 13.47 -4.95 16.42
N ASP A 700 12.88 -3.91 16.99
CA ASP A 700 13.52 -2.59 17.13
C ASP A 700 14.78 -2.68 18.01
N HIS A 701 14.73 -3.46 19.10
CA HIS A 701 15.88 -3.68 19.97
C HIS A 701 17.01 -4.44 19.25
N VAL A 702 16.69 -5.51 18.51
CA VAL A 702 17.68 -6.25 17.69
C VAL A 702 18.25 -5.35 16.58
N GLY A 703 17.42 -4.50 15.97
CA GLY A 703 17.85 -3.52 14.98
C GLY A 703 18.86 -2.51 15.53
N ALA A 704 18.67 -2.06 16.77
CA ALA A 704 19.56 -1.13 17.44
C ALA A 704 20.89 -1.77 17.90
N THR A 705 20.84 -3.02 18.36
CA THR A 705 21.99 -3.70 19.00
C THR A 705 22.78 -4.59 18.03
N ALA A 706 22.14 -5.14 16.99
CA ALA A 706 22.75 -6.02 16.00
C ALA A 706 22.24 -5.74 14.56
N PRO A 707 22.58 -4.58 13.95
CA PRO A 707 22.02 -4.14 12.66
C PRO A 707 22.28 -5.10 11.48
N ALA A 708 23.42 -5.79 11.48
CA ALA A 708 23.75 -6.77 10.44
C ALA A 708 22.82 -8.00 10.50
N ALA A 709 22.49 -8.45 11.71
CA ALA A 709 21.63 -9.59 11.95
C ALA A 709 20.14 -9.24 11.79
N ALA A 710 19.75 -7.99 12.04
CA ALA A 710 18.38 -7.50 11.82
C ALA A 710 17.91 -7.64 10.35
N ARG A 711 18.84 -7.64 9.38
CA ARG A 711 18.51 -7.84 7.95
C ARG A 711 17.82 -9.17 7.67
N SER A 712 18.17 -10.23 8.41
CA SER A 712 17.55 -11.54 8.26
C SER A 712 16.19 -11.67 8.96
N LEU A 713 15.68 -10.59 9.56
CA LEU A 713 14.35 -10.53 10.20
C LEU A 713 13.38 -9.57 9.47
N ARG A 714 13.78 -9.01 8.32
CA ARG A 714 12.98 -8.02 7.58
C ARG A 714 11.62 -8.56 7.13
N ASP A 715 11.52 -9.85 6.88
CA ASP A 715 10.25 -10.51 6.55
C ASP A 715 9.27 -10.49 7.74
N LEU A 716 9.76 -10.53 8.99
CA LEU A 716 8.93 -10.38 10.19
C LEU A 716 8.39 -8.96 10.33
N GLU A 717 9.15 -7.94 9.91
CA GLU A 717 8.64 -6.55 9.89
C GLU A 717 7.47 -6.41 8.89
N LEU A 718 7.58 -7.04 7.71
CA LEU A 718 6.50 -7.07 6.74
C LEU A 718 5.27 -7.81 7.28
N ARG A 719 5.49 -8.92 8.01
CA ARG A 719 4.41 -9.68 8.65
C ARG A 719 3.73 -8.91 9.77
N HIS A 720 4.48 -8.18 10.60
CA HIS A 720 3.94 -7.26 11.62
C HIS A 720 3.01 -6.23 10.98
N ALA A 721 3.46 -5.55 9.93
CA ALA A 721 2.65 -4.56 9.20
C ALA A 721 1.38 -5.20 8.59
N ALA A 722 1.45 -6.43 8.10
CA ALA A 722 0.28 -7.16 7.58
C ALA A 722 -0.73 -7.51 8.68
N LEU A 723 -0.27 -7.91 9.87
CA LEU A 723 -1.13 -8.21 11.01
C LEU A 723 -1.78 -6.94 11.56
N LEU A 724 -1.06 -5.81 11.62
CA LEU A 724 -1.62 -4.52 12.00
C LEU A 724 -2.74 -4.06 11.06
N ARG A 725 -2.55 -4.18 9.75
CA ARG A 725 -3.61 -3.85 8.77
C ARG A 725 -4.86 -4.70 8.95
N ARG A 726 -4.70 -5.99 9.25
CA ARG A 726 -5.83 -6.89 9.53
C ARG A 726 -6.52 -6.56 10.84
N LEU A 727 -5.75 -6.23 11.87
CA LEU A 727 -6.30 -5.77 13.15
C LEU A 727 -7.11 -4.48 12.97
N ALA A 728 -6.60 -3.51 12.20
CA ALA A 728 -7.30 -2.27 11.88
C ALA A 728 -8.67 -2.54 11.21
N ALA A 729 -8.70 -3.38 10.19
CA ALA A 729 -9.93 -3.73 9.48
C ALA A 729 -10.98 -4.39 10.40
N VAL A 730 -10.54 -5.12 11.43
CA VAL A 730 -11.44 -5.68 12.44
C VAL A 730 -11.92 -4.60 13.39
N LEU A 731 -11.05 -3.68 13.84
CA LEU A 731 -11.43 -2.56 14.70
C LEU A 731 -12.47 -1.65 14.03
N ASP A 732 -12.30 -1.34 12.74
CA ASP A 732 -13.27 -0.56 11.95
C ASP A 732 -14.65 -1.24 11.92
N ALA A 733 -14.66 -2.58 11.83
CA ALA A 733 -15.89 -3.38 11.89
C ALA A 733 -16.56 -3.31 13.28
N TYR A 734 -15.78 -3.31 14.36
CA TYR A 734 -16.29 -3.16 15.72
C TYR A 734 -16.93 -1.78 15.92
N GLU A 735 -16.27 -0.73 15.44
CA GLU A 735 -16.76 0.66 15.52
C GLU A 735 -18.00 0.87 14.65
N SER A 736 -18.09 0.17 13.51
CA SER A 736 -19.24 0.23 12.61
C SER A 736 -20.42 -0.66 13.06
N GLY A 737 -20.37 -1.26 14.25
CA GLY A 737 -21.43 -2.12 14.81
C GLY A 737 -21.52 -3.52 14.19
N HIS A 738 -20.51 -3.96 13.44
CA HIS A 738 -20.46 -5.26 12.76
C HIS A 738 -19.24 -6.08 13.23
N PRO A 739 -19.20 -6.52 14.50
CA PRO A 739 -18.03 -7.21 15.05
C PRO A 739 -17.74 -8.50 14.27
N LYS A 740 -16.47 -8.67 13.89
CA LYS A 740 -15.97 -9.87 13.20
C LYS A 740 -15.28 -10.79 14.19
N THR A 741 -16.08 -11.44 15.04
CA THR A 741 -15.62 -12.31 16.15
C THR A 741 -14.65 -13.41 15.69
N GLN A 742 -14.81 -13.95 14.47
CA GLN A 742 -13.91 -14.95 13.88
C GLN A 742 -12.55 -14.35 13.53
N ASP A 743 -12.56 -13.23 12.81
CA ASP A 743 -11.36 -12.57 12.32
C ASP A 743 -10.48 -12.12 13.48
N ILE A 744 -11.09 -11.59 14.55
CA ILE A 744 -10.30 -11.19 15.72
C ILE A 744 -9.66 -12.38 16.44
N SER A 745 -10.35 -13.53 16.52
CA SER A 745 -9.77 -14.75 17.09
C SER A 745 -8.55 -15.21 16.30
N LEU A 746 -8.66 -15.21 14.97
CA LEU A 746 -7.53 -15.57 14.09
C LEU A 746 -6.38 -14.58 14.20
N ILE A 747 -6.66 -13.29 14.24
CA ILE A 747 -5.62 -12.25 14.37
C ILE A 747 -4.91 -12.37 15.70
N LYS A 748 -5.63 -12.58 16.81
CA LYS A 748 -5.02 -12.79 18.13
C LYS A 748 -4.10 -14.02 18.11
N LEU A 749 -4.59 -15.16 17.60
CA LEU A 749 -3.76 -16.37 17.45
C LEU A 749 -2.49 -16.09 16.62
N GLN A 750 -2.62 -15.38 15.50
CA GLN A 750 -1.50 -15.07 14.62
C GLN A 750 -0.54 -14.03 15.22
N ALA A 751 -1.03 -13.09 16.02
CA ALA A 751 -0.21 -12.13 16.76
C ALA A 751 0.65 -12.82 17.82
N VAL A 752 0.08 -13.79 18.54
CA VAL A 752 0.81 -14.61 19.52
C VAL A 752 1.85 -15.50 18.83
N ALA A 753 1.48 -16.16 17.73
CA ALA A 753 2.43 -16.94 16.92
C ALA A 753 3.55 -16.05 16.32
N PHE A 754 3.22 -14.82 15.94
CA PHE A 754 4.20 -13.86 15.42
C PHE A 754 5.24 -13.49 16.48
N VAL A 755 4.82 -13.10 17.69
CA VAL A 755 5.78 -12.71 18.74
C VAL A 755 6.63 -13.89 19.21
N ASP A 756 6.07 -15.11 19.22
CA ASP A 756 6.84 -16.34 19.45
C ASP A 756 7.93 -16.55 18.40
N GLU A 757 7.59 -16.37 17.12
CA GLU A 757 8.53 -16.51 16.02
C GLU A 757 9.62 -15.44 16.04
N VAL A 758 9.26 -14.19 16.37
CA VAL A 758 10.23 -13.11 16.59
C VAL A 758 11.26 -13.52 17.65
N VAL A 759 10.80 -14.03 18.80
CA VAL A 759 11.70 -14.52 19.85
C VAL A 759 12.60 -15.63 19.33
N ARG A 760 12.02 -16.66 18.70
CA ARG A 760 12.78 -17.82 18.23
C ARG A 760 13.87 -17.44 17.25
N ARG A 761 13.54 -16.55 16.30
CA ARG A 761 14.47 -16.09 15.26
C ARG A 761 15.49 -15.09 15.76
N ALA A 762 15.13 -14.23 16.71
CA ALA A 762 16.08 -13.34 17.38
C ALA A 762 17.13 -14.13 18.18
N LEU A 763 16.71 -15.21 18.86
CA LEU A 763 17.62 -16.10 19.59
C LEU A 763 18.51 -16.96 18.68
N SER A 764 18.12 -17.22 17.43
CA SER A 764 18.94 -17.97 16.48
C SER A 764 20.02 -17.15 15.77
N LEU A 765 20.13 -15.85 16.06
CA LEU A 765 21.16 -14.99 15.47
C LEU A 765 22.54 -15.27 16.10
N SER A 766 23.61 -15.09 15.33
CA SER A 766 24.99 -15.34 15.77
C SER A 766 25.46 -14.49 16.95
N SER A 767 24.78 -13.38 17.23
CA SER A 767 25.01 -12.49 18.38
C SER A 767 24.11 -12.80 19.59
N SER A 768 23.47 -13.98 19.64
CA SER A 768 22.49 -14.32 20.68
C SER A 768 23.07 -14.36 22.09
N ALA A 769 24.36 -14.68 22.25
CA ALA A 769 25.03 -14.64 23.55
C ALA A 769 25.02 -13.24 24.17
N ASP A 770 25.34 -12.20 23.38
CA ASP A 770 25.34 -10.81 23.84
C ASP A 770 23.92 -10.30 24.08
N LEU A 771 22.98 -10.64 23.19
CA LEU A 771 21.56 -10.33 23.37
C LEU A 771 20.98 -10.96 24.64
N MET A 772 21.41 -12.18 24.99
CA MET A 772 20.99 -12.85 26.22
C MET A 772 21.61 -12.25 27.48
N MET A 773 22.68 -11.46 27.38
CA MET A 773 23.21 -10.72 28.52
C MET A 773 22.44 -9.42 28.79
N ASP A 774 21.82 -8.83 27.75
CA ASP A 774 20.97 -7.65 27.87
C ASP A 774 19.74 -7.93 28.77
N PRO A 775 19.59 -7.24 29.92
CA PRO A 775 18.44 -7.44 30.82
C PRO A 775 17.09 -7.08 30.19
N GLY A 776 17.06 -6.04 29.35
CA GLY A 776 15.87 -5.57 28.66
C GLY A 776 15.41 -6.54 27.57
N PHE A 777 16.34 -7.09 26.79
CA PHE A 777 16.02 -8.14 25.81
C PHE A 777 15.48 -9.39 26.51
N ARG A 778 16.18 -9.88 27.55
CA ARG A 778 15.73 -11.04 28.35
C ARG A 778 14.33 -10.85 28.89
N LYS A 779 14.04 -9.68 29.47
CA LYS A 779 12.70 -9.38 29.98
C LYS A 779 11.65 -9.46 28.85
N ARG A 780 11.86 -8.76 27.73
CA ARG A 780 10.93 -8.77 26.59
C ARG A 780 10.69 -10.18 26.04
N THR A 781 11.73 -11.01 25.99
CA THR A 781 11.62 -12.41 25.56
C THR A 781 10.76 -13.24 26.52
N ARG A 782 10.90 -13.04 27.85
CA ARG A 782 10.03 -13.71 28.84
C ARG A 782 8.58 -13.22 28.73
N ASP A 783 8.39 -11.91 28.58
CA ASP A 783 7.07 -11.28 28.42
C ASP A 783 6.36 -11.79 27.16
N ALA A 784 7.09 -11.92 26.05
CA ALA A 784 6.58 -12.46 24.79
C ALA A 784 6.00 -13.89 24.95
N LYS A 785 6.63 -14.74 25.77
CA LYS A 785 6.16 -16.11 26.02
C LYS A 785 4.90 -16.17 26.87
N ALA A 786 4.64 -15.15 27.68
CA ALA A 786 3.44 -15.11 28.50
C ALA A 786 2.15 -14.96 27.67
N PHE A 787 2.23 -14.45 26.43
CA PHE A 787 1.06 -14.28 25.57
C PHE A 787 0.41 -15.60 25.13
N GLU A 788 1.16 -16.72 25.11
CA GLU A 788 0.58 -18.05 24.88
C GLU A 788 -0.52 -18.36 25.91
N TYR A 789 -0.31 -17.98 27.17
CA TYR A 789 -1.27 -18.19 28.25
C TYR A 789 -2.41 -17.15 28.26
N MET A 790 -2.18 -15.95 27.70
CA MET A 790 -3.21 -14.92 27.53
C MET A 790 -4.07 -15.12 26.28
N GLU A 791 -3.59 -15.90 25.30
CA GLU A 791 -4.33 -16.29 24.10
C GLU A 791 -5.57 -17.09 24.50
N GLY A 792 -5.44 -18.01 25.46
CA GLY A 792 -6.42 -19.04 25.80
C GLY A 792 -6.13 -20.34 25.05
N ALA A 793 -6.94 -21.39 25.23
CA ALA A 793 -6.66 -22.68 24.60
C ALA A 793 -6.77 -22.54 23.06
N THR A 794 -5.64 -22.55 22.35
CA THR A 794 -5.52 -22.38 20.89
C THR A 794 -6.53 -23.20 20.08
N ASN A 795 -6.83 -24.43 20.54
CA ASN A 795 -7.83 -25.30 19.91
C ASN A 795 -9.28 -24.79 20.06
N ILE A 796 -9.61 -24.10 21.16
CA ILE A 796 -10.93 -23.49 21.37
C ILE A 796 -11.12 -22.32 20.42
N HIS A 797 -10.08 -21.52 20.15
CA HIS A 797 -10.17 -20.41 19.19
C HIS A 797 -10.29 -20.89 17.75
N ALA A 798 -9.55 -21.93 17.36
CA ALA A 798 -9.72 -22.59 16.07
C ALA A 798 -11.13 -23.19 15.92
N MET A 799 -11.64 -23.86 16.96
CA MET A 799 -12.99 -24.42 16.99
C MET A 799 -14.09 -23.34 16.95
N ASN A 800 -13.91 -22.22 17.65
CA ASN A 800 -14.85 -21.09 17.63
C ASN A 800 -14.87 -20.39 16.27
N ALA A 801 -13.70 -20.22 15.63
CA ALA A 801 -13.60 -19.71 14.27
C ALA A 801 -14.36 -20.63 13.29
N PHE A 802 -14.14 -21.95 13.39
CA PHE A 802 -14.84 -22.94 12.57
C PHE A 802 -16.36 -22.96 12.83
N ARG A 803 -16.80 -23.03 14.09
CA ARG A 803 -18.24 -23.06 14.46
C ARG A 803 -18.99 -21.83 13.97
N SER A 804 -18.38 -20.66 14.11
CA SER A 804 -18.99 -19.42 13.66
C SER A 804 -19.01 -19.33 12.13
N TYR A 805 -17.97 -19.81 11.42
CA TYR A 805 -17.93 -19.85 9.96
C TYR A 805 -19.04 -20.76 9.40
N VAL A 806 -19.20 -21.95 9.97
CA VAL A 806 -20.24 -22.91 9.60
C VAL A 806 -21.65 -22.36 9.88
N ALA A 807 -21.83 -21.60 10.97
CA ALA A 807 -23.13 -20.98 11.28
C ALA A 807 -23.54 -19.87 10.31
N GLY A 808 -22.59 -19.29 9.55
CA GLY A 808 -22.83 -18.23 8.56
C GLY A 808 -23.04 -18.73 7.12
N MET A 809 -22.92 -20.03 6.87
CA MET A 809 -23.18 -20.62 5.56
C MET A 809 -24.69 -20.82 5.34
N PRO A 810 -25.25 -20.48 4.16
CA PRO A 810 -26.63 -20.85 3.84
C PRO A 810 -26.78 -22.38 3.89
N ARG A 811 -27.82 -22.85 4.57
CA ARG A 811 -28.09 -24.28 4.81
C ARG A 811 -28.46 -25.03 3.54
#